data_AF-A0A846WGJ1-F1
#
_entry.id   AF-A0A846WGJ1-F1
#
_cell.length_a   1.000
_cell.length_b   1.000
_cell.length_c   1.000
_cell.angle_alpha   90.00
_cell.angle_beta   90.00
_cell.angle_gamma   90.00
#
_symmetry.space_group_name_H-M   'P 1'
#
loop_
_entity.id
_entity.type
_entity.pdbx_description
1 polymer ?
#
loop_
_entity_poly.entity_id
_entity_poly.type
_entity_poly.pdbx_seq_one_letter_code
_entity_poly.pdbx_strand_id
1 'polypeptide(L)'
;MRIAAAVTGLLGFLLAVLTPLLPVNQSTAELNWPQGSAVGNVAAPLVAFVPIDMDVAVPCSPAAELPASGGVLLSTLPEGGQQASARALFIRATPDALVVTDRDVVLLTTPRAAAQSNPNCRILFHADGTGVSARFADGPGSASSAPALPGDGQHTFSVPDQQMRPQIVGVYTDLPATAPREGLRLHATIDTRYVNSPTTLKILAIVAGIVLTIASLVFLGVLDHRDGRGHKRFLPSGWWTIRPPDVVVFVILAFWWIAGANTSDDGYNLTVGRITGAAGYADNYFRYFGVPQDPFGWHFQVIAAMTHVSLAAPWMRLPAFALGLLGWWLISREVIPRLGRAVRHSTPAVWSAAFVYLAIWLPYNNGLRPEPGEAVGALLTWCCVERAIATRRLLPYAVAVITAAFTLALAPGGLMAVAALLAGVRPMVKAVVTRRRRDGLVPMLAPILAAGTAVLFEIFAAQPLMPLLVGNQVATDVGPTLEWWEEPVRYYYLILPTADGTLTRRFGILVMILCLVVVLLRLLRRVHPNGVARAPIWRLIAVTLGTMFFISFTPTKWTHHFGVYAGIAGGLAAAAGAMMAPAILRSRRNRTFFAAALLAVTGISFTGTNGWWFVGSYGVPWWDRPPSLGGVQFGWVFLVLAVITAAVGLWFHFRDDYVDEPTRTGHSDHWYSRLKFSPLPVISCFVIVFTVATFAKGAYAQRDSFSWLNSNVRALTGNSCGLADDVLVEANPNTGLLRPAAVDGRPAPDTSAALAGTPTGAPPNGFSPNGIPNQLSVDTTEDDSASSATNSAQSGAGANESSSSDDSAQGGTAGGQGARGINGSTVQLPFGLSPSQTPVLGTYGSPTGTASLTTSWYSMPARSDAAPLLTIAVAGSVQATDGVGVVHPGQQVIARFGRLGADGRVIPLGTMTPLDIGEAPTWRNLRFPLANSPARADLVRIEVRDTAGAPAEWVALTPPRITTMATLNDVVGRTDRVFIDWLPGMVFPCQQPMAVKNGVLQVPKWRIMPDADATRKNSQTWMAGTAGGPLGITEAMLTPTLLPTYLRNNWARDWGGLQRFTEIDPAPPARLDLGTARRSGLYNPAPMRSSGY
;
A
#
# COMPACT_ATOMS: atom_id res chain seq x y z
N MET A 1 -1.70 -36.07 -38.02
CA MET A 1 -2.15 -34.69 -37.71
C MET A 1 -3.41 -34.63 -36.85
N ARG A 2 -4.60 -35.06 -37.31
CA ARG A 2 -5.82 -35.03 -36.47
C ARG A 2 -5.68 -35.79 -35.15
N ILE A 3 -5.21 -37.03 -35.22
CA ILE A 3 -4.96 -37.87 -34.04
C ILE A 3 -3.92 -37.20 -33.13
N ALA A 4 -2.81 -36.72 -33.69
CA ALA A 4 -1.77 -36.04 -32.93
C ALA A 4 -2.29 -34.80 -32.17
N ALA A 5 -3.08 -33.94 -32.81
CA ALA A 5 -3.71 -32.77 -32.16
C ALA A 5 -4.65 -33.18 -31.02
N ALA A 6 -5.44 -34.24 -31.22
CA ALA A 6 -6.34 -34.76 -30.18
C ALA A 6 -5.56 -35.35 -28.99
N VAL A 7 -4.62 -36.26 -29.25
CA VAL A 7 -3.86 -36.96 -28.20
C VAL A 7 -3.00 -35.98 -27.41
N THR A 8 -2.21 -35.13 -28.08
CA THR A 8 -1.35 -34.16 -27.39
C THR A 8 -2.17 -33.12 -26.63
N GLY A 9 -3.29 -32.66 -27.19
CA GLY A 9 -4.18 -31.73 -26.49
C GLY A 9 -4.85 -32.34 -25.25
N LEU A 10 -5.38 -33.56 -25.35
CA LEU A 10 -6.01 -34.23 -24.21
C LEU A 10 -5.00 -34.57 -23.12
N LEU A 11 -3.81 -35.05 -23.47
CA LEU A 11 -2.76 -35.32 -22.49
C LEU A 11 -2.24 -34.04 -21.83
N GLY A 12 -2.03 -32.97 -22.59
CA GLY A 12 -1.66 -31.66 -22.03
C GLY A 12 -2.70 -31.12 -21.04
N PHE A 13 -3.99 -31.23 -21.40
CA PHE A 13 -5.10 -30.90 -20.50
C PHE A 13 -5.11 -31.76 -19.23
N LEU A 14 -5.01 -33.09 -19.36
CA LEU A 14 -5.03 -34.01 -18.21
C LEU A 14 -3.87 -33.73 -17.25
N LEU A 15 -2.65 -33.53 -17.77
CA LEU A 15 -1.49 -33.20 -16.93
C LEU A 15 -1.67 -31.87 -16.21
N ALA A 16 -2.28 -30.87 -16.85
CA ALA A 16 -2.57 -29.59 -16.22
C ALA A 16 -3.53 -29.74 -15.03
N VAL A 17 -4.62 -30.49 -15.20
CA VAL A 17 -5.63 -30.73 -14.16
C VAL A 17 -5.10 -31.60 -13.02
N LEU A 18 -4.15 -32.50 -13.29
CA LEU A 18 -3.53 -33.35 -12.26
C LEU A 18 -2.43 -32.64 -11.45
N THR A 19 -1.78 -31.61 -12.02
CA THR A 19 -0.66 -30.89 -11.39
C THR A 19 -0.95 -30.39 -9.96
N PRO A 20 -2.14 -29.81 -9.64
CA PRO A 20 -2.50 -29.37 -8.29
C PRO A 20 -2.53 -30.48 -7.23
N LEU A 21 -2.72 -31.73 -7.67
CA LEU A 21 -2.89 -32.91 -6.81
C LEU A 21 -1.57 -33.68 -6.60
N LEU A 22 -0.55 -33.39 -7.42
CA LEU A 22 0.73 -34.07 -7.35
C LEU A 22 1.49 -33.72 -6.05
N PRO A 23 2.26 -34.67 -5.51
CA PRO A 23 2.95 -34.48 -4.24
C PRO A 23 4.01 -33.39 -4.32
N VAL A 24 4.21 -32.72 -3.18
CA VAL A 24 5.24 -31.68 -2.96
C VAL A 24 6.16 -32.08 -1.81
N ASN A 25 7.35 -31.50 -1.75
CA ASN A 25 8.22 -31.57 -0.59
C ASN A 25 8.04 -30.29 0.22
N GLN A 26 7.42 -30.39 1.38
CA GLN A 26 7.22 -29.31 2.33
C GLN A 26 8.44 -29.23 3.26
N SER A 27 8.99 -28.04 3.47
CA SER A 27 9.96 -27.80 4.55
C SER A 27 9.23 -27.73 5.87
N THR A 28 9.66 -28.48 6.88
CA THR A 28 9.07 -28.43 8.24
C THR A 28 10.00 -27.69 9.20
N ALA A 29 9.43 -27.04 10.21
CA ALA A 29 10.18 -26.34 11.24
C ALA A 29 9.54 -26.56 12.61
N GLU A 30 10.36 -26.91 13.59
CA GLU A 30 9.95 -27.16 14.97
C GLU A 30 10.70 -26.19 15.91
N LEU A 31 9.98 -25.66 16.89
CA LEU A 31 10.51 -24.83 17.96
C LEU A 31 10.58 -25.67 19.24
N ASN A 32 11.80 -25.91 19.72
CA ASN A 32 12.06 -26.63 20.97
C ASN A 32 12.71 -25.69 22.00
N TRP A 33 12.26 -25.76 23.25
CA TRP A 33 12.83 -25.03 24.38
C TRP A 33 12.81 -25.90 25.65
N PRO A 34 13.80 -25.80 26.56
CA PRO A 34 14.95 -24.88 26.59
C PRO A 34 16.06 -25.20 25.58
N GLN A 35 16.76 -24.17 25.08
CA GLN A 35 17.86 -24.30 24.12
C GLN A 35 19.24 -24.12 24.77
N GLY A 36 20.29 -24.68 24.17
CA GLY A 36 21.67 -24.53 24.68
C GLY A 36 21.92 -25.30 25.98
N SER A 37 22.75 -24.75 26.88
CA SER A 37 23.08 -25.32 28.21
C SER A 37 22.32 -24.67 29.38
N ALA A 38 21.68 -23.51 29.18
CA ALA A 38 21.03 -22.72 30.22
C ALA A 38 19.52 -22.55 29.97
N VAL A 39 18.78 -22.11 30.98
CA VAL A 39 17.41 -21.58 30.82
C VAL A 39 17.51 -20.12 30.34
N GLY A 40 16.74 -19.74 29.34
CA GLY A 40 16.77 -18.36 28.84
C GLY A 40 15.78 -18.11 27.72
N ASN A 41 15.57 -16.83 27.44
CA ASN A 41 14.60 -16.36 26.46
C ASN A 41 15.06 -16.66 25.03
N VAL A 42 14.11 -16.90 24.13
CA VAL A 42 14.36 -17.01 22.68
C VAL A 42 13.26 -16.32 21.89
N ALA A 43 13.62 -15.61 20.82
CA ALA A 43 12.69 -14.95 19.92
C ALA A 43 12.36 -15.85 18.71
N ALA A 44 11.08 -16.09 18.46
CA ALA A 44 10.57 -16.87 17.33
C ALA A 44 9.20 -16.33 16.88
N PRO A 45 9.12 -15.11 16.32
CA PRO A 45 7.87 -14.51 15.89
C PRO A 45 7.25 -15.23 14.69
N LEU A 46 6.22 -16.04 14.97
CA LEU A 46 5.55 -16.83 13.94
C LEU A 46 4.68 -15.95 13.07
N VAL A 47 4.82 -16.06 11.74
CA VAL A 47 4.02 -15.27 10.78
C VAL A 47 2.54 -15.64 10.85
N ALA A 48 2.22 -16.93 11.03
CA ALA A 48 0.86 -17.42 11.21
C ALA A 48 0.29 -17.14 12.61
N PHE A 49 1.09 -16.51 13.49
CA PHE A 49 0.88 -16.28 14.94
C PHE A 49 0.79 -17.53 15.80
N VAL A 50 0.03 -18.54 15.37
CA VAL A 50 -0.19 -19.78 16.10
C VAL A 50 0.56 -20.95 15.43
N PRO A 51 1.01 -21.95 16.21
CA PRO A 51 1.59 -23.16 15.64
C PRO A 51 0.50 -24.12 15.12
N ILE A 52 0.93 -25.17 14.41
CA ILE A 52 0.04 -26.30 14.06
C ILE A 52 -0.40 -27.01 15.34
N ASP A 53 0.57 -27.36 16.17
CA ASP A 53 0.43 -28.00 17.46
C ASP A 53 1.50 -27.49 18.44
N MET A 54 1.22 -27.57 19.73
CA MET A 54 2.12 -27.21 20.81
C MET A 54 1.92 -28.10 22.04
N ASP A 55 3.03 -28.62 22.56
CA ASP A 55 3.12 -29.34 23.83
C ASP A 55 4.03 -28.59 24.80
N VAL A 56 3.54 -28.31 26.00
CA VAL A 56 4.29 -27.67 27.08
C VAL A 56 4.24 -28.55 28.32
N ALA A 57 5.40 -28.76 28.91
CA ALA A 57 5.56 -29.40 30.22
C ALA A 57 6.48 -28.53 31.09
N VAL A 58 5.96 -28.05 32.22
CA VAL A 58 6.70 -27.21 33.17
C VAL A 58 6.62 -27.83 34.56
N PRO A 59 7.74 -28.22 35.18
CA PRO A 59 7.75 -28.60 36.58
C PRO A 59 7.28 -27.48 37.49
N CYS A 60 6.59 -27.83 38.58
CA CYS A 60 6.14 -26.84 39.55
C CYS A 60 7.28 -26.37 40.47
N SER A 61 8.31 -27.19 40.69
CA SER A 61 9.41 -26.91 41.61
C SER A 61 10.29 -25.69 41.26
N PRO A 62 10.58 -25.35 39.99
CA PRO A 62 11.27 -24.11 39.63
C PRO A 62 10.55 -22.83 40.09
N ALA A 63 9.27 -22.88 40.48
CA ALA A 63 8.62 -21.74 41.11
C ALA A 63 9.29 -21.30 42.43
N ALA A 64 10.05 -22.19 43.08
CA ALA A 64 10.86 -21.83 44.25
C ALA A 64 12.09 -20.97 43.90
N GLU A 65 12.53 -20.97 42.64
CA GLU A 65 13.65 -20.13 42.14
C GLU A 65 13.20 -18.70 41.80
N LEU A 66 11.89 -18.47 41.70
CA LEU A 66 11.32 -17.14 41.47
C LEU A 66 11.22 -16.35 42.79
N PRO A 67 11.27 -15.00 42.74
CA PRO A 67 11.06 -14.16 43.91
C PRO A 67 9.75 -14.46 44.67
N ALA A 68 9.69 -14.07 45.94
CA ALA A 68 8.49 -14.21 46.76
C ALA A 68 7.29 -13.45 46.17
N SER A 69 7.53 -12.34 45.46
CA SER A 69 6.51 -11.59 44.73
C SER A 69 5.92 -12.34 43.53
N GLY A 70 6.58 -13.41 43.06
CA GLY A 70 6.18 -14.14 41.86
C GLY A 70 7.06 -13.85 40.65
N GLY A 71 6.62 -14.36 39.49
CA GLY A 71 7.26 -14.22 38.19
C GLY A 71 6.68 -15.19 37.16
N VAL A 72 7.20 -15.13 35.95
CA VAL A 72 6.82 -15.97 34.81
C VAL A 72 7.71 -17.22 34.77
N LEU A 73 7.10 -18.41 34.88
CA LEU A 73 7.81 -19.67 34.64
C LEU A 73 8.04 -19.89 33.15
N LEU A 74 7.02 -19.63 32.35
CA LEU A 74 7.05 -19.71 30.89
C LEU A 74 5.94 -18.83 30.31
N SER A 75 6.24 -18.06 29.27
CA SER A 75 5.24 -17.42 28.42
C SER A 75 5.64 -17.43 26.95
N THR A 76 4.65 -17.28 26.06
CA THR A 76 4.87 -17.24 24.61
C THR A 76 5.02 -15.82 24.05
N LEU A 77 4.76 -14.80 24.89
CA LEU A 77 4.99 -13.36 24.67
C LEU A 77 5.66 -12.75 25.91
N PRO A 78 6.41 -11.64 25.78
CA PRO A 78 6.92 -10.90 26.93
C PRO A 78 5.78 -10.23 27.69
N GLU A 79 5.88 -10.15 29.02
CA GLU A 79 4.79 -9.63 29.87
C GLU A 79 4.45 -8.16 29.61
N GLY A 80 5.44 -7.34 29.25
CA GLY A 80 5.25 -5.94 28.89
C GLY A 80 4.67 -5.69 27.49
N GLY A 81 4.40 -6.75 26.71
CA GLY A 81 3.83 -6.63 25.36
C GLY A 81 2.41 -6.06 25.35
N GLN A 82 2.04 -5.36 24.27
CA GLN A 82 0.69 -4.80 24.15
C GLN A 82 -0.36 -5.90 24.12
N GLN A 83 -1.29 -5.87 25.08
CA GLN A 83 -2.33 -6.89 25.27
C GLN A 83 -1.76 -8.33 25.35
N ALA A 84 -0.59 -8.51 25.95
CA ALA A 84 0.09 -9.82 25.95
C ALA A 84 -0.79 -10.94 26.53
N SER A 85 -1.49 -10.70 27.64
CA SER A 85 -2.37 -11.69 28.28
C SER A 85 -3.53 -12.15 27.41
N ALA A 86 -4.07 -11.27 26.55
CA ALA A 86 -5.15 -11.56 25.61
C ALA A 86 -4.72 -12.44 24.42
N ARG A 87 -3.42 -12.56 24.18
CA ARG A 87 -2.86 -13.18 22.96
C ARG A 87 -2.07 -14.46 23.24
N ALA A 88 -1.48 -14.58 24.43
CA ALA A 88 -0.44 -15.57 24.73
C ALA A 88 -0.81 -16.55 25.85
N LEU A 89 -0.03 -17.63 25.92
CA LEU A 89 0.04 -18.51 27.07
C LEU A 89 0.98 -17.90 28.11
N PHE A 90 0.54 -17.87 29.37
CA PHE A 90 1.34 -17.52 30.54
C PHE A 90 1.20 -18.58 31.62
N ILE A 91 2.32 -19.09 32.10
CA ILE A 91 2.45 -19.91 33.30
C ILE A 91 3.14 -19.06 34.35
N ARG A 92 2.37 -18.54 35.31
CA ARG A 92 2.84 -17.60 36.32
C ARG A 92 2.86 -18.24 37.70
N ALA A 93 3.84 -17.83 38.50
CA ALA A 93 3.80 -17.95 39.95
C ALA A 93 3.45 -16.57 40.52
N THR A 94 2.34 -16.46 41.22
CA THR A 94 2.02 -15.29 42.06
C THR A 94 2.60 -15.53 43.47
N PRO A 95 2.43 -14.62 44.44
CA PRO A 95 2.82 -14.91 45.82
C PRO A 95 2.14 -16.17 46.37
N ASP A 96 0.88 -16.41 46.01
CA ASP A 96 0.04 -17.43 46.64
C ASP A 96 -0.32 -18.62 45.73
N ALA A 97 -0.24 -18.47 44.40
CA ALA A 97 -0.74 -19.45 43.44
C ALA A 97 0.19 -19.67 42.23
N LEU A 98 0.15 -20.88 41.66
CA LEU A 98 0.54 -21.09 40.27
C LEU A 98 -0.69 -20.98 39.39
N VAL A 99 -0.64 -20.14 38.36
CA VAL A 99 -1.76 -19.84 37.47
C VAL A 99 -1.32 -20.04 36.03
N VAL A 100 -2.12 -20.80 35.28
CA VAL A 100 -1.97 -20.92 33.82
C VAL A 100 -3.10 -20.14 33.17
N THR A 101 -2.75 -19.13 32.40
CA THR A 101 -3.70 -18.33 31.61
C THR A 101 -3.36 -18.44 30.14
N ASP A 102 -4.38 -18.52 29.30
CA ASP A 102 -4.25 -18.43 27.86
C ASP A 102 -5.34 -17.50 27.33
N ARG A 103 -4.97 -16.45 26.61
CA ARG A 103 -5.88 -15.48 26.01
C ARG A 103 -6.91 -14.90 27.00
N ASP A 104 -6.42 -14.38 28.13
CA ASP A 104 -7.19 -13.87 29.27
C ASP A 104 -8.11 -14.88 29.98
N VAL A 105 -8.07 -16.16 29.61
CA VAL A 105 -8.80 -17.24 30.29
C VAL A 105 -7.86 -17.94 31.27
N VAL A 106 -8.25 -17.99 32.55
CA VAL A 106 -7.57 -18.82 33.55
C VAL A 106 -7.92 -20.28 33.28
N LEU A 107 -6.93 -21.07 32.89
CA LEU A 107 -7.08 -22.49 32.59
C LEU A 107 -6.85 -23.36 33.83
N LEU A 108 -5.81 -23.04 34.60
CA LEU A 108 -5.41 -23.79 35.80
C LEU A 108 -5.04 -22.84 36.93
N THR A 109 -5.33 -23.25 38.16
CA THR A 109 -4.89 -22.55 39.38
C THR A 109 -4.69 -23.53 40.53
N THR A 110 -3.64 -23.32 41.33
CA THR A 110 -3.37 -24.12 42.52
C THR A 110 -2.49 -23.34 43.52
N PRO A 111 -2.52 -23.62 44.84
CA PRO A 111 -1.65 -22.96 45.79
C PRO A 111 -0.16 -23.18 45.49
N ARG A 112 0.62 -22.08 45.40
CA ARG A 112 2.04 -22.10 45.02
C ARG A 112 2.87 -22.95 45.97
N ALA A 113 2.69 -22.77 47.28
CA ALA A 113 3.49 -23.45 48.29
C ALA A 113 3.40 -24.99 48.19
N ALA A 114 2.19 -25.51 47.92
CA ALA A 114 1.98 -26.95 47.76
C ALA A 114 2.50 -27.48 46.42
N ALA A 115 2.30 -26.74 45.33
CA ALA A 115 2.78 -27.15 44.02
C ALA A 115 4.30 -27.11 43.91
N GLN A 116 4.96 -26.06 44.39
CA GLN A 116 6.41 -25.90 44.28
C GLN A 116 7.21 -26.87 45.17
N SER A 117 6.62 -27.34 46.26
CA SER A 117 7.24 -28.32 47.15
C SER A 117 7.05 -29.78 46.69
N ASN A 118 6.14 -30.03 45.74
CA ASN A 118 5.95 -31.35 45.16
C ASN A 118 6.89 -31.57 43.96
N PRO A 119 7.96 -32.39 44.08
CA PRO A 119 8.92 -32.62 42.99
C PRO A 119 8.31 -33.38 41.80
N ASN A 120 7.15 -34.02 41.97
CA ASN A 120 6.42 -34.72 40.92
C ASN A 120 5.39 -33.83 40.22
N CYS A 121 5.02 -32.68 40.77
CA CYS A 121 4.05 -31.77 40.16
C CYS A 121 4.57 -31.23 38.82
N ARG A 122 3.77 -31.42 37.76
CA ARG A 122 4.02 -30.91 36.41
C ARG A 122 2.77 -30.18 35.91
N ILE A 123 2.96 -29.07 35.22
CA ILE A 123 1.95 -28.38 34.43
C ILE A 123 2.09 -28.89 33.01
N LEU A 124 1.02 -29.47 32.47
CA LEU A 124 0.95 -29.94 31.08
C LEU A 124 -0.07 -29.08 30.33
N PHE A 125 0.33 -28.55 29.19
CA PHE A 125 -0.54 -27.82 28.27
C PHE A 125 -0.35 -28.37 26.87
N HIS A 126 -1.46 -28.60 26.17
CA HIS A 126 -1.50 -29.09 24.80
C HIS A 126 -2.48 -28.24 23.99
N ALA A 127 -2.08 -27.83 22.79
CA ALA A 127 -2.93 -27.10 21.87
C ALA A 127 -2.70 -27.57 20.43
N ASP A 128 -3.77 -27.85 19.69
CA ASP A 128 -3.69 -28.33 18.31
C ASP A 128 -4.89 -27.85 17.46
N GLY A 129 -5.07 -28.44 16.27
CA GLY A 129 -6.20 -28.13 15.39
C GLY A 129 -7.58 -28.57 15.91
N THR A 130 -7.67 -29.24 17.05
CA THR A 130 -8.91 -29.71 17.66
C THR A 130 -9.30 -28.92 18.91
N GLY A 131 -8.34 -28.33 19.62
CA GLY A 131 -8.62 -27.52 20.80
C GLY A 131 -7.40 -27.28 21.70
N VAL A 132 -7.69 -26.86 22.93
CA VAL A 132 -6.69 -26.62 23.98
C VAL A 132 -7.05 -27.44 25.21
N SER A 133 -6.05 -28.05 25.83
CA SER A 133 -6.20 -28.73 27.12
C SER A 133 -5.02 -28.43 28.03
N ALA A 134 -5.29 -28.34 29.33
CA ALA A 134 -4.28 -28.11 30.35
C ALA A 134 -4.61 -28.93 31.60
N ARG A 135 -3.57 -29.42 32.31
CA ARG A 135 -3.74 -30.10 33.60
C ARG A 135 -2.50 -30.05 34.46
N PHE A 136 -2.68 -30.18 35.77
CA PHE A 136 -1.60 -30.62 36.65
C PHE A 136 -1.47 -32.15 36.61
N ALA A 137 -0.24 -32.68 36.67
CA ALA A 137 0.07 -34.11 36.66
C ALA A 137 1.13 -34.48 37.71
N ASP A 138 1.04 -35.70 38.26
CA ASP A 138 2.10 -36.31 39.08
C ASP A 138 3.05 -37.14 38.18
N GLY A 139 4.19 -36.56 37.83
CA GLY A 139 5.27 -37.20 37.09
C GLY A 139 5.07 -37.33 35.57
N PRO A 140 6.12 -37.70 34.83
CA PRO A 140 6.03 -37.90 33.38
C PRO A 140 5.19 -39.14 33.05
N GLY A 141 4.07 -38.95 32.33
CA GLY A 141 3.25 -40.05 31.80
C GLY A 141 2.07 -40.51 32.68
N SER A 142 1.80 -39.90 33.85
CA SER A 142 0.53 -40.16 34.56
C SER A 142 -0.62 -39.51 33.78
N ALA A 143 -1.33 -40.31 32.98
CA ALA A 143 -2.47 -39.87 32.17
C ALA A 143 -3.77 -39.74 32.98
N SER A 144 -3.83 -40.23 34.22
CA SER A 144 -5.11 -40.50 34.90
C SER A 144 -5.25 -39.97 36.34
N SER A 145 -4.19 -39.50 37.01
CA SER A 145 -4.31 -38.95 38.37
C SER A 145 -3.86 -37.49 38.43
N ALA A 146 -4.79 -36.58 38.75
CA ALA A 146 -4.43 -35.24 39.19
C ALA A 146 -3.54 -35.36 40.43
N PRO A 147 -2.49 -34.54 40.56
CA PRO A 147 -1.66 -34.56 41.75
C PRO A 147 -2.51 -34.27 42.99
N ALA A 148 -2.14 -34.84 44.13
CA ALA A 148 -2.77 -34.52 45.41
C ALA A 148 -2.40 -33.09 45.86
N LEU A 149 -2.87 -32.10 45.09
CA LEU A 149 -2.72 -30.68 45.38
C LEU A 149 -3.91 -30.22 46.26
N PRO A 150 -3.64 -29.52 47.37
CA PRO A 150 -4.69 -29.03 48.25
C PRO A 150 -5.48 -27.87 47.62
N GLY A 151 -6.77 -27.78 47.95
CA GLY A 151 -7.67 -26.66 47.59
C GLY A 151 -8.63 -26.95 46.43
N ASP A 152 -9.64 -26.09 46.28
CA ASP A 152 -10.70 -26.19 45.24
C ASP A 152 -10.26 -25.57 43.90
N GLY A 153 -8.96 -25.57 43.62
CA GLY A 153 -8.39 -24.99 42.40
C GLY A 153 -8.78 -25.76 41.14
N GLN A 154 -8.88 -25.05 40.01
CA GLN A 154 -9.08 -25.71 38.72
C GLN A 154 -7.81 -26.43 38.30
N HIS A 155 -7.83 -27.77 38.37
CA HIS A 155 -6.65 -28.60 38.09
C HIS A 155 -6.64 -29.24 36.70
N THR A 156 -7.75 -29.15 35.98
CA THR A 156 -7.90 -29.60 34.59
C THR A 156 -8.77 -28.64 33.79
N PHE A 157 -8.45 -28.49 32.50
CA PHE A 157 -9.19 -27.69 31.53
C PHE A 157 -9.12 -28.35 30.16
N SER A 158 -10.21 -28.31 29.40
CA SER A 158 -10.23 -28.72 28.00
C SER A 158 -11.36 -28.01 27.26
N VAL A 159 -11.05 -27.43 26.10
CA VAL A 159 -12.02 -26.79 25.21
C VAL A 159 -11.76 -27.23 23.77
N PRO A 160 -12.77 -27.71 23.02
CA PRO A 160 -12.64 -28.07 21.61
C PRO A 160 -12.72 -26.85 20.71
N ASP A 161 -11.91 -25.82 20.99
CA ASP A 161 -11.82 -24.60 20.19
C ASP A 161 -10.39 -24.37 19.71
N GLN A 162 -10.16 -24.63 18.43
CA GLN A 162 -8.87 -24.44 17.78
C GLN A 162 -8.38 -22.98 17.72
N GLN A 163 -9.28 -22.00 17.91
CA GLN A 163 -8.90 -20.60 17.93
C GLN A 163 -8.19 -20.26 19.24
N MET A 164 -8.34 -21.05 20.30
CA MET A 164 -7.66 -20.85 21.58
C MET A 164 -6.15 -21.12 21.52
N ARG A 165 -5.59 -21.63 20.41
CA ARG A 165 -4.12 -21.78 20.28
C ARG A 165 -3.40 -20.45 20.57
N PRO A 166 -2.36 -20.44 21.44
CA PRO A 166 -1.68 -19.22 21.83
C PRO A 166 -0.84 -18.66 20.69
N GLN A 167 -0.73 -17.33 20.64
CA GLN A 167 0.24 -16.67 19.79
C GLN A 167 1.66 -16.90 20.33
N ILE A 168 2.62 -17.11 19.43
CA ILE A 168 4.04 -17.27 19.76
C ILE A 168 4.84 -16.17 19.08
N VAL A 169 5.47 -15.31 19.90
CA VAL A 169 6.57 -14.43 19.46
C VAL A 169 7.95 -14.87 19.96
N GLY A 170 7.96 -15.81 20.89
CA GLY A 170 9.15 -16.39 21.49
C GLY A 170 8.78 -17.31 22.64
N VAL A 171 9.78 -17.66 23.45
CA VAL A 171 9.58 -18.31 24.75
C VAL A 171 10.34 -17.47 25.77
N TYR A 172 9.62 -16.95 26.77
CA TYR A 172 10.14 -16.04 27.78
C TYR A 172 9.96 -16.62 29.18
N THR A 173 10.89 -16.32 30.09
CA THR A 173 10.90 -16.82 31.46
C THR A 173 11.68 -15.88 32.39
N ASP A 174 11.23 -15.78 33.64
CA ASP A 174 11.96 -15.09 34.71
C ASP A 174 12.87 -16.04 35.51
N LEU A 175 12.92 -17.32 35.13
CA LEU A 175 13.79 -18.29 35.78
C LEU A 175 15.27 -17.93 35.57
N PRO A 176 16.12 -18.04 36.60
CA PRO A 176 17.54 -17.78 36.45
C PRO A 176 18.16 -18.79 35.47
N ALA A 177 19.22 -18.38 34.77
CA ALA A 177 19.91 -19.23 33.79
C ALA A 177 20.43 -20.57 34.37
N THR A 178 20.63 -20.62 35.69
CA THR A 178 21.07 -21.78 36.47
C THR A 178 19.93 -22.70 36.93
N ALA A 179 18.66 -22.34 36.67
CA ALA A 179 17.52 -23.14 37.10
C ALA A 179 17.57 -24.56 36.49
N PRO A 180 17.10 -25.59 37.22
CA PRO A 180 17.06 -26.96 36.72
C PRO A 180 16.24 -27.06 35.42
N ARG A 181 16.85 -27.65 34.39
CA ARG A 181 16.22 -27.83 33.06
C ARG A 181 15.42 -29.12 32.94
N GLU A 182 15.61 -30.04 33.88
CA GLU A 182 15.00 -31.36 33.82
C GLU A 182 13.47 -31.24 33.87
N GLY A 183 12.81 -31.77 32.83
CA GLY A 183 11.35 -31.73 32.72
C GLY A 183 10.76 -30.43 32.18
N LEU A 184 11.55 -29.34 32.01
CA LEU A 184 11.11 -28.17 31.25
C LEU A 184 11.11 -28.51 29.76
N ARG A 185 9.96 -28.35 29.11
CA ARG A 185 9.80 -28.59 27.68
C ARG A 185 8.72 -27.69 27.11
N LEU A 186 9.04 -27.04 25.99
CA LEU A 186 8.06 -26.56 25.02
C LEU A 186 8.48 -27.11 23.67
N HIS A 187 7.52 -27.72 22.97
CA HIS A 187 7.65 -28.17 21.60
C HIS A 187 6.49 -27.57 20.80
N ALA A 188 6.77 -26.91 19.69
CA ALA A 188 5.75 -26.37 18.81
C ALA A 188 6.09 -26.63 17.34
N THR A 189 5.14 -27.16 16.58
CA THR A 189 5.29 -27.34 15.13
C THR A 189 4.87 -26.05 14.41
N ILE A 190 5.82 -25.38 13.76
CA ILE A 190 5.56 -24.11 13.06
C ILE A 190 4.80 -24.37 11.77
N ASP A 191 3.77 -23.57 11.52
CA ASP A 191 2.99 -23.66 10.28
C ASP A 191 3.80 -23.17 9.07
N THR A 192 4.35 -24.14 8.36
CA THR A 192 5.19 -23.96 7.16
C THR A 192 4.51 -24.53 5.93
N ARG A 193 3.17 -24.66 5.93
CA ARG A 193 2.39 -25.33 4.86
C ARG A 193 2.59 -24.76 3.46
N TYR A 194 3.08 -23.52 3.36
CA TYR A 194 3.33 -22.82 2.09
C TYR A 194 4.78 -22.89 1.62
N VAL A 195 5.70 -23.37 2.45
CA VAL A 195 7.13 -23.49 2.12
C VAL A 195 7.36 -24.82 1.39
N ASN A 196 7.03 -24.81 0.10
CA ASN A 196 6.96 -26.02 -0.74
C ASN A 196 7.97 -25.98 -1.89
N SER A 197 8.49 -27.16 -2.24
CA SER A 197 9.20 -27.39 -3.50
C SER A 197 8.55 -28.53 -4.29
N PRO A 198 8.50 -28.45 -5.63
CA PRO A 198 7.89 -29.48 -6.45
C PRO A 198 8.72 -30.77 -6.41
N THR A 199 8.04 -31.93 -6.35
CA THR A 199 8.71 -33.22 -6.53
C THR A 199 9.14 -33.42 -7.98
N THR A 200 10.08 -34.33 -8.23
CA THR A 200 10.48 -34.71 -9.60
C THR A 200 9.29 -35.14 -10.47
N LEU A 201 8.34 -35.88 -9.90
CA LEU A 201 7.10 -36.27 -10.60
C LEU A 201 6.30 -35.04 -11.04
N LYS A 202 6.14 -34.07 -10.15
CA LYS A 202 5.42 -32.82 -10.43
C LYS A 202 6.12 -32.02 -11.53
N ILE A 203 7.45 -31.87 -11.46
CA ILE A 203 8.24 -31.20 -12.50
C ILE A 203 8.09 -31.90 -13.86
N LEU A 204 8.22 -33.23 -13.91
CA LEU A 204 8.08 -33.99 -15.16
C LEU A 204 6.68 -33.84 -15.76
N ALA A 205 5.63 -33.89 -14.94
CA ALA A 205 4.26 -33.68 -15.39
C ALA A 205 4.05 -32.27 -15.97
N ILE A 206 4.59 -31.24 -15.29
CA ILE A 206 4.55 -29.85 -15.76
C ILE A 206 5.26 -29.72 -17.11
N VAL A 207 6.52 -30.16 -17.21
CA VAL A 207 7.32 -30.03 -18.43
C VAL A 207 6.69 -30.80 -19.60
N ALA A 208 6.28 -32.06 -19.37
CA ALA A 208 5.62 -32.86 -20.40
C ALA A 208 4.29 -32.22 -20.83
N GLY A 209 3.51 -31.71 -19.88
CA GLY A 209 2.25 -31.02 -20.14
C GLY A 209 2.43 -29.76 -21.00
N ILE A 210 3.43 -28.93 -20.70
CA ILE A 210 3.78 -27.75 -21.51
C ILE A 210 4.16 -28.15 -22.94
N VAL A 211 5.05 -29.13 -23.09
CA VAL A 211 5.50 -29.61 -24.41
C VAL A 211 4.33 -30.16 -25.22
N LEU A 212 3.45 -30.95 -24.60
CA LEU A 212 2.26 -31.50 -25.26
C LEU A 212 1.25 -30.42 -25.65
N THR A 213 1.05 -29.41 -24.81
CA THR A 213 0.22 -28.24 -25.16
C THR A 213 0.80 -27.51 -26.37
N ILE A 214 2.10 -27.20 -26.39
CA ILE A 214 2.75 -26.55 -27.53
C ILE A 214 2.62 -27.40 -28.80
N ALA A 215 2.89 -28.71 -28.72
CA ALA A 215 2.73 -29.63 -29.84
C ALA A 215 1.29 -29.63 -30.38
N SER A 216 0.29 -29.62 -29.49
CA SER A 216 -1.13 -29.59 -29.87
C SER A 216 -1.50 -28.33 -30.65
N LEU A 217 -0.94 -27.16 -30.28
CA LEU A 217 -1.13 -25.90 -30.98
C LEU A 217 -0.46 -25.89 -32.36
N VAL A 218 0.74 -26.46 -32.47
CA VAL A 218 1.42 -26.64 -33.76
C VAL A 218 0.55 -27.50 -34.68
N PHE A 219 0.04 -28.63 -34.20
CA PHE A 219 -0.85 -29.48 -35.00
C PHE A 219 -2.19 -28.81 -35.35
N LEU A 220 -2.74 -27.97 -34.46
CA LEU A 220 -3.91 -27.14 -34.76
C LEU A 220 -3.61 -26.15 -35.89
N GLY A 221 -2.44 -25.51 -35.88
CA GLY A 221 -1.96 -24.62 -36.94
C GLY A 221 -1.84 -25.33 -38.30
N VAL A 222 -1.34 -26.56 -38.30
CA VAL A 222 -1.27 -27.39 -39.52
C VAL A 222 -2.68 -27.75 -40.03
N LEU A 223 -3.61 -28.10 -39.14
CA LEU A 223 -5.01 -28.38 -39.51
C LEU A 223 -5.71 -27.15 -40.10
N ASP A 224 -5.44 -25.98 -39.53
CA ASP A 224 -5.89 -24.69 -40.01
C ASP A 224 -5.50 -24.46 -41.47
N HIS A 225 -4.28 -24.82 -41.88
CA HIS A 225 -3.79 -24.57 -43.24
C HIS A 225 -4.38 -25.48 -44.34
N ARG A 226 -5.16 -26.51 -43.99
CA ARG A 226 -5.69 -27.51 -44.95
C ARG A 226 -6.77 -26.99 -45.92
N ASP A 227 -7.20 -25.73 -45.82
CA ASP A 227 -8.11 -25.11 -46.80
C ASP A 227 -7.39 -24.48 -48.01
N GLY A 228 -6.07 -24.66 -48.12
CA GLY A 228 -5.26 -24.13 -49.24
C GLY A 228 -5.04 -22.62 -49.19
N ARG A 229 -5.49 -21.92 -48.14
CA ARG A 229 -5.25 -20.49 -47.95
C ARG A 229 -3.98 -20.27 -47.14
N GLY A 230 -2.93 -19.74 -47.79
CA GLY A 230 -1.69 -19.30 -47.15
C GLY A 230 -1.91 -18.23 -46.08
N HIS A 231 -1.02 -18.17 -45.09
CA HIS A 231 -1.00 -17.07 -44.12
C HIS A 231 -0.64 -15.76 -44.82
N LYS A 232 -1.59 -14.81 -44.82
CA LYS A 232 -1.33 -13.43 -45.26
C LYS A 232 -0.63 -12.66 -44.14
N ARG A 233 0.66 -12.94 -43.91
CA ARG A 233 1.60 -12.33 -42.94
C ARG A 233 1.24 -12.48 -41.45
N PHE A 234 2.24 -12.72 -40.60
CA PHE A 234 2.06 -12.77 -39.14
C PHE A 234 1.71 -11.38 -38.58
N LEU A 235 2.46 -10.34 -38.97
CA LEU A 235 2.17 -8.96 -38.63
C LEU A 235 1.54 -8.19 -39.82
N PRO A 236 0.65 -7.21 -39.56
CA PRO A 236 0.08 -6.32 -40.58
C PRO A 236 1.13 -5.59 -41.44
N SER A 237 0.77 -5.21 -42.67
CA SER A 237 1.61 -4.34 -43.49
C SER A 237 1.70 -2.94 -42.88
N GLY A 238 2.92 -2.54 -42.50
CA GLY A 238 3.18 -1.27 -41.82
C GLY A 238 3.18 -1.35 -40.29
N TRP A 239 3.37 -2.55 -39.71
CA TRP A 239 3.62 -2.73 -38.28
C TRP A 239 4.69 -1.76 -37.80
N TRP A 240 5.87 -1.80 -38.42
CA TRP A 240 7.07 -1.02 -38.09
C TRP A 240 7.08 0.44 -38.57
N THR A 241 6.01 0.91 -39.23
CA THR A 241 5.96 2.32 -39.66
C THR A 241 5.78 3.21 -38.45
N ILE A 242 6.53 4.30 -38.29
CA ILE A 242 6.34 5.27 -37.20
C ILE A 242 5.47 6.43 -37.71
N ARG A 243 4.51 6.90 -36.89
CA ARG A 243 3.60 8.02 -37.17
C ARG A 243 3.68 9.05 -36.03
N PRO A 244 3.28 10.32 -36.28
CA PRO A 244 3.34 11.36 -35.26
C PRO A 244 2.65 11.03 -33.92
N PRO A 245 1.46 10.40 -33.90
CA PRO A 245 0.86 9.97 -32.63
C PRO A 245 1.70 8.98 -31.83
N ASP A 246 2.49 8.12 -32.51
CA ASP A 246 3.36 7.17 -31.83
C ASP A 246 4.51 7.88 -31.11
N VAL A 247 5.07 8.91 -31.73
CA VAL A 247 6.12 9.75 -31.13
C VAL A 247 5.58 10.49 -29.92
N VAL A 248 4.38 11.09 -30.02
CA VAL A 248 3.76 11.82 -28.90
C VAL A 248 3.45 10.88 -27.73
N VAL A 249 2.84 9.72 -27.99
CA VAL A 249 2.56 8.73 -26.95
C VAL A 249 3.85 8.24 -26.30
N PHE A 250 4.89 7.93 -27.08
CA PHE A 250 6.20 7.54 -26.56
C PHE A 250 6.81 8.62 -25.66
N VAL A 251 6.86 9.88 -26.12
CA VAL A 251 7.46 10.98 -25.36
C VAL A 251 6.72 11.21 -24.04
N ILE A 252 5.38 11.18 -24.05
CA ILE A 252 4.58 11.35 -22.84
C ILE A 252 4.81 10.18 -21.88
N LEU A 253 4.78 8.94 -22.37
CA LEU A 253 5.03 7.76 -21.52
C LEU A 253 6.46 7.72 -20.98
N ALA A 254 7.46 8.14 -21.77
CA ALA A 254 8.85 8.18 -21.33
C ALA A 254 9.08 9.25 -20.25
N PHE A 255 8.49 10.44 -20.43
CA PHE A 255 8.47 11.45 -19.37
C PHE A 255 7.76 10.91 -18.12
N TRP A 256 6.62 10.25 -18.28
CA TRP A 256 5.84 9.73 -17.16
C TRP A 256 6.51 8.57 -16.42
N TRP A 257 7.26 7.73 -17.14
CA TRP A 257 8.07 6.66 -16.54
C TRP A 257 9.15 7.20 -15.60
N ILE A 258 9.71 8.39 -15.90
CA ILE A 258 10.78 9.01 -15.11
C ILE A 258 10.25 10.02 -14.08
N ALA A 259 9.28 10.86 -14.43
CA ALA A 259 8.82 11.97 -13.58
C ALA A 259 7.41 11.75 -13.01
N GLY A 260 6.63 10.82 -13.58
CA GLY A 260 5.25 10.57 -13.19
C GLY A 260 5.12 9.84 -11.86
N ALA A 261 3.95 9.97 -11.25
CA ALA A 261 3.62 9.34 -9.98
C ALA A 261 3.50 7.81 -10.09
N ASN A 262 3.69 7.17 -8.94
CA ASN A 262 3.51 5.74 -8.72
C ASN A 262 2.06 5.42 -8.38
N THR A 263 1.75 4.13 -8.28
CA THR A 263 0.47 3.66 -7.75
C THR A 263 0.57 3.40 -6.24
N SER A 264 -0.58 3.24 -5.57
CA SER A 264 -0.67 3.04 -4.12
C SER A 264 0.16 1.83 -3.64
N ASP A 265 0.02 0.70 -4.34
CA ASP A 265 0.50 -0.61 -3.85
C ASP A 265 1.90 -0.92 -4.39
N ASP A 266 2.63 0.07 -4.92
CA ASP A 266 3.98 -0.17 -5.46
C ASP A 266 4.94 -0.62 -4.34
N GLY A 267 4.84 -0.01 -3.15
CA GLY A 267 5.62 -0.44 -1.99
C GLY A 267 5.23 -1.82 -1.48
N TYR A 268 3.94 -2.16 -1.55
CA TYR A 268 3.42 -3.47 -1.22
C TYR A 268 4.02 -4.54 -2.14
N ASN A 269 3.87 -4.35 -3.46
CA ASN A 269 4.34 -5.30 -4.46
C ASN A 269 5.86 -5.46 -4.48
N LEU A 270 6.60 -4.36 -4.29
CA LEU A 270 8.05 -4.41 -4.20
C LEU A 270 8.51 -5.20 -2.97
N THR A 271 7.90 -4.97 -1.80
CA THR A 271 8.31 -5.63 -0.55
C THR A 271 8.05 -7.12 -0.61
N VAL A 272 6.86 -7.53 -1.08
CA VAL A 272 6.54 -8.94 -1.31
C VAL A 272 7.54 -9.56 -2.28
N GLY A 273 7.79 -8.93 -3.43
CA GLY A 273 8.78 -9.42 -4.40
C GLY A 273 10.18 -9.60 -3.82
N ARG A 274 10.64 -8.67 -2.96
CA ARG A 274 11.96 -8.72 -2.32
C ARG A 274 12.09 -9.85 -1.29
N ILE A 275 11.01 -10.20 -0.59
CA ILE A 275 11.05 -11.23 0.46
C ILE A 275 10.67 -12.63 -0.06
N THR A 276 10.02 -12.74 -1.23
CA THR A 276 9.61 -14.02 -1.85
C THR A 276 10.71 -15.08 -1.85
N GLY A 277 11.94 -14.72 -2.23
CA GLY A 277 13.06 -15.67 -2.27
C GLY A 277 13.47 -16.22 -0.91
N ALA A 278 13.35 -15.41 0.15
CA ALA A 278 13.66 -15.83 1.52
C ALA A 278 12.52 -16.61 2.18
N ALA A 279 11.27 -16.20 1.92
CA ALA A 279 10.07 -16.87 2.42
C ALA A 279 9.84 -18.24 1.75
N GLY A 280 10.30 -18.39 0.50
CA GLY A 280 10.11 -19.59 -0.32
C GLY A 280 8.81 -19.60 -1.13
N TYR A 281 7.98 -18.56 -0.99
CA TYR A 281 6.75 -18.34 -1.73
C TYR A 281 6.40 -16.84 -1.72
N ALA A 282 5.43 -16.41 -2.56
CA ALA A 282 4.95 -15.03 -2.56
C ALA A 282 4.02 -14.80 -1.35
N ASP A 283 4.62 -14.55 -0.20
CA ASP A 283 3.95 -14.30 1.08
C ASP A 283 3.16 -12.98 1.05
N ASN A 284 1.89 -13.00 1.48
CA ASN A 284 1.15 -11.80 1.80
C ASN A 284 1.69 -11.15 3.08
N TYR A 285 2.88 -10.57 2.97
CA TYR A 285 3.71 -10.06 4.06
C TYR A 285 3.00 -9.09 5.03
N PHE A 286 1.97 -8.38 4.57
CA PHE A 286 1.32 -7.31 5.32
C PHE A 286 0.00 -7.70 5.97
N ARG A 287 -0.61 -8.84 5.60
CA ARG A 287 -1.97 -9.22 6.04
C ARG A 287 -2.19 -10.73 5.90
N TYR A 288 -3.27 -11.26 6.48
CA TYR A 288 -3.75 -12.62 6.24
C TYR A 288 -2.83 -13.73 6.76
N PHE A 289 -2.07 -13.49 7.84
CA PHE A 289 -1.32 -14.54 8.54
C PHE A 289 -0.30 -15.27 7.63
N GLY A 290 0.25 -14.56 6.65
CA GLY A 290 1.27 -15.07 5.73
C GLY A 290 0.78 -16.06 4.67
N VAL A 291 -0.51 -16.06 4.33
CA VAL A 291 -1.01 -16.86 3.19
C VAL A 291 -0.41 -16.39 1.87
N PRO A 292 -0.26 -17.27 0.85
CA PRO A 292 0.32 -16.90 -0.43
C PRO A 292 -0.58 -15.96 -1.25
N GLN A 293 0.02 -15.19 -2.15
CA GLN A 293 -0.68 -14.39 -3.17
C GLN A 293 -1.22 -15.24 -4.35
N ASP A 294 -0.85 -16.52 -4.40
CA ASP A 294 -1.37 -17.49 -5.36
C ASP A 294 -2.88 -17.72 -5.09
N PRO A 295 -3.71 -17.90 -6.14
CA PRO A 295 -3.36 -18.24 -7.52
C PRO A 295 -3.06 -17.07 -8.46
N PHE A 296 -2.99 -15.83 -7.96
CA PHE A 296 -2.74 -14.63 -8.76
C PHE A 296 -1.26 -14.20 -8.79
N GLY A 297 -0.38 -15.01 -8.21
CA GLY A 297 0.93 -14.58 -7.71
C GLY A 297 2.08 -14.54 -8.71
N TRP A 298 1.89 -14.96 -9.97
CA TRP A 298 3.01 -15.18 -10.89
C TRP A 298 3.85 -13.94 -11.18
N HIS A 299 3.22 -12.76 -11.18
CA HIS A 299 3.92 -11.50 -11.41
C HIS A 299 4.87 -11.15 -10.26
N PHE A 300 4.64 -11.62 -9.02
CA PHE A 300 5.59 -11.46 -7.93
C PHE A 300 6.89 -12.22 -8.18
N GLN A 301 6.85 -13.33 -8.92
CA GLN A 301 8.06 -14.06 -9.31
C GLN A 301 8.90 -13.25 -10.31
N VAL A 302 8.24 -12.50 -11.21
CA VAL A 302 8.93 -11.57 -12.12
C VAL A 302 9.54 -10.41 -11.34
N ILE A 303 8.79 -9.83 -10.40
CA ILE A 303 9.29 -8.75 -9.53
C ILE A 303 10.48 -9.26 -8.72
N ALA A 304 10.37 -10.43 -8.09
CA ALA A 304 11.46 -11.06 -7.33
C ALA A 304 12.71 -11.24 -8.21
N ALA A 305 12.57 -11.80 -9.41
CA ALA A 305 13.68 -11.94 -10.35
C ALA A 305 14.33 -10.59 -10.71
N MET A 306 13.52 -9.54 -10.91
CA MET A 306 14.02 -8.19 -11.20
C MET A 306 14.75 -7.55 -10.02
N THR A 307 14.33 -7.83 -8.78
CA THR A 307 14.98 -7.28 -7.57
C THR A 307 16.41 -7.77 -7.38
N HIS A 308 16.77 -8.94 -7.94
CA HIS A 308 18.16 -9.42 -7.96
C HIS A 308 19.07 -8.62 -8.89
N VAL A 309 18.51 -7.92 -9.87
CA VAL A 309 19.26 -7.06 -10.80
C VAL A 309 19.42 -5.65 -10.24
N SER A 310 18.29 -5.02 -9.86
CA SER A 310 18.29 -3.67 -9.30
C SER A 310 16.98 -3.39 -8.57
N LEU A 311 17.06 -2.53 -7.56
CA LEU A 311 15.89 -2.02 -6.82
C LEU A 311 15.51 -0.59 -7.26
N ALA A 312 16.20 -0.05 -8.27
CA ALA A 312 15.92 1.29 -8.78
C ALA A 312 14.49 1.38 -9.35
N ALA A 313 13.75 2.41 -8.96
CA ALA A 313 12.35 2.58 -9.39
C ALA A 313 12.13 2.62 -10.92
N PRO A 314 13.02 3.20 -11.76
CA PRO A 314 12.87 3.12 -13.22
C PRO A 314 12.99 1.70 -13.77
N TRP A 315 13.89 0.88 -13.19
CA TRP A 315 14.05 -0.51 -13.57
C TRP A 315 12.83 -1.33 -13.19
N MET A 316 12.38 -1.21 -11.93
CA MET A 316 11.21 -1.95 -11.45
C MET A 316 9.93 -1.61 -12.23
N ARG A 317 9.77 -0.36 -12.70
CA ARG A 317 8.63 0.09 -13.53
C ARG A 317 8.78 -0.15 -15.03
N LEU A 318 9.92 -0.69 -15.49
CA LEU A 318 10.18 -0.93 -16.90
C LEU A 318 9.11 -1.83 -17.58
N PRO A 319 8.60 -2.92 -16.94
CA PRO A 319 7.54 -3.73 -17.51
C PRO A 319 6.26 -2.92 -17.79
N ALA A 320 5.84 -2.06 -16.86
CA ALA A 320 4.68 -1.20 -17.06
C ALA A 320 4.89 -0.23 -18.23
N PHE A 321 6.07 0.41 -18.32
CA PHE A 321 6.40 1.28 -19.47
C PHE A 321 6.37 0.51 -20.81
N ALA A 322 6.99 -0.66 -20.87
CA ALA A 322 7.03 -1.50 -22.08
C ALA A 322 5.62 -1.98 -22.48
N LEU A 323 4.79 -2.37 -21.51
CA LEU A 323 3.39 -2.72 -21.73
C LEU A 323 2.58 -1.52 -22.21
N GLY A 324 2.88 -0.31 -21.74
CA GLY A 324 2.25 0.91 -22.24
C GLY A 324 2.53 1.14 -23.73
N LEU A 325 3.79 1.01 -24.12
CA LEU A 325 4.18 1.10 -25.52
C LEU A 325 3.50 0.01 -26.36
N LEU A 326 3.46 -1.24 -25.87
CA LEU A 326 2.81 -2.34 -26.54
C LEU A 326 1.30 -2.12 -26.68
N GLY A 327 0.63 -1.63 -25.63
CA GLY A 327 -0.79 -1.31 -25.62
C GLY A 327 -1.14 -0.31 -26.72
N TRP A 328 -0.41 0.82 -26.79
CA TRP A 328 -0.57 1.79 -27.88
C TRP A 328 -0.29 1.18 -29.26
N TRP A 329 0.76 0.37 -29.37
CA TRP A 329 1.13 -0.28 -30.62
C TRP A 329 0.01 -1.18 -31.15
N LEU A 330 -0.59 -1.99 -30.27
CA LEU A 330 -1.75 -2.84 -30.60
C LEU A 330 -2.97 -2.00 -31.01
N ILE A 331 -3.27 -0.92 -30.28
CA ILE A 331 -4.38 -0.01 -30.63
C ILE A 331 -4.18 0.56 -32.04
N SER A 332 -2.99 1.10 -32.31
CA SER A 332 -2.72 1.85 -33.53
C SER A 332 -2.54 0.95 -34.77
N ARG A 333 -2.09 -0.31 -34.58
CA ARG A 333 -1.76 -1.24 -35.68
C ARG A 333 -2.75 -2.37 -35.90
N GLU A 334 -3.40 -2.90 -34.85
CA GLU A 334 -4.41 -3.95 -34.97
C GLU A 334 -5.83 -3.40 -34.82
N VAL A 335 -6.10 -2.66 -33.75
CA VAL A 335 -7.47 -2.25 -33.40
C VAL A 335 -8.02 -1.23 -34.39
N ILE A 336 -7.39 -0.06 -34.52
CA ILE A 336 -7.89 1.03 -35.38
C ILE A 336 -8.14 0.57 -36.82
N PRO A 337 -7.21 -0.16 -37.48
CA PRO A 337 -7.45 -0.68 -38.83
C PRO A 337 -8.61 -1.67 -38.92
N ARG A 338 -8.84 -2.47 -37.86
CA ARG A 338 -9.93 -3.45 -37.81
C ARG A 338 -11.31 -2.81 -37.68
N LEU A 339 -11.41 -1.61 -37.12
CA LEU A 339 -12.66 -0.85 -36.96
C LEU A 339 -13.19 -0.25 -38.29
N GLY A 340 -12.41 -0.32 -39.37
CA GLY A 340 -12.84 0.04 -40.73
C GLY A 340 -12.00 1.15 -41.36
N ARG A 341 -12.15 1.30 -42.69
CA ARG A 341 -11.36 2.24 -43.50
C ARG A 341 -11.56 3.70 -43.06
N ALA A 342 -12.79 4.08 -42.70
CA ALA A 342 -13.09 5.45 -42.28
C ALA A 342 -12.43 5.80 -40.94
N VAL A 343 -12.31 4.84 -40.01
CA VAL A 343 -11.64 5.03 -38.72
C VAL A 343 -10.13 5.13 -38.92
N ARG A 344 -9.55 4.21 -39.71
CA ARG A 344 -8.10 4.15 -39.98
C ARG A 344 -7.51 5.44 -40.56
N HIS A 345 -8.25 6.12 -41.43
CA HIS A 345 -7.78 7.33 -42.11
C HIS A 345 -8.31 8.62 -41.47
N SER A 346 -8.97 8.53 -40.32
CA SER A 346 -9.51 9.70 -39.61
C SER A 346 -8.50 10.24 -38.60
N THR A 347 -8.00 11.46 -38.84
CA THR A 347 -7.12 12.17 -37.89
C THR A 347 -7.77 12.34 -36.52
N PRO A 348 -9.05 12.76 -36.39
CA PRO A 348 -9.73 12.79 -35.09
C PRO A 348 -9.77 11.45 -34.38
N ALA A 349 -9.96 10.33 -35.10
CA ALA A 349 -10.03 9.00 -34.50
C ALA A 349 -8.70 8.59 -33.85
N VAL A 350 -7.58 8.75 -34.57
CA VAL A 350 -6.26 8.33 -34.08
C VAL A 350 -5.83 9.16 -32.87
N TRP A 351 -6.02 10.48 -32.91
CA TRP A 351 -5.68 11.34 -31.76
C TRP A 351 -6.63 11.15 -30.57
N SER A 352 -7.92 10.88 -30.80
CA SER A 352 -8.84 10.53 -29.70
C SER A 352 -8.40 9.24 -29.02
N ALA A 353 -8.01 8.24 -29.81
CA ALA A 353 -7.48 6.98 -29.29
C ALA A 353 -6.24 7.22 -28.43
N ALA A 354 -5.27 8.00 -28.93
CA ALA A 354 -4.02 8.30 -28.23
C ALA A 354 -4.25 9.00 -26.89
N PHE A 355 -5.03 10.09 -26.88
CA PHE A 355 -5.19 10.89 -25.67
C PHE A 355 -6.14 10.26 -24.65
N VAL A 356 -7.17 9.52 -25.07
CA VAL A 356 -8.02 8.77 -24.12
C VAL A 356 -7.26 7.57 -23.54
N TYR A 357 -6.44 6.89 -24.36
CA TYR A 357 -5.54 5.85 -23.87
C TYR A 357 -4.59 6.40 -22.79
N LEU A 358 -3.90 7.52 -23.06
CA LEU A 358 -3.05 8.20 -22.08
C LEU A 358 -3.82 8.68 -20.85
N ALA A 359 -5.06 9.16 -21.02
CA ALA A 359 -5.87 9.69 -19.93
C ALA A 359 -6.24 8.64 -18.88
N ILE A 360 -6.27 7.36 -19.28
CA ILE A 360 -6.44 6.24 -18.36
C ILE A 360 -5.06 5.66 -17.98
N TRP A 361 -4.11 5.59 -18.91
CA TRP A 361 -2.81 4.98 -18.60
C TRP A 361 -2.02 5.72 -17.51
N LEU A 362 -1.89 7.04 -17.62
CA LEU A 362 -1.06 7.84 -16.73
C LEU A 362 -1.49 7.76 -15.24
N PRO A 363 -2.79 7.89 -14.88
CA PRO A 363 -3.21 7.83 -13.48
C PRO A 363 -3.27 6.42 -12.86
N TYR A 364 -3.32 5.36 -13.67
CA TYR A 364 -3.55 3.99 -13.18
C TYR A 364 -2.38 3.02 -13.41
N ASN A 365 -1.67 3.10 -14.55
CA ASN A 365 -0.84 2.00 -15.08
C ASN A 365 0.67 2.35 -15.14
N ASN A 366 1.19 3.08 -14.14
CA ASN A 366 2.61 3.45 -14.08
C ASN A 366 3.43 2.65 -13.05
N GLY A 367 2.76 1.89 -12.18
CA GLY A 367 3.35 1.21 -11.02
C GLY A 367 3.70 -0.26 -11.22
N LEU A 368 3.79 -1.00 -10.11
CA LEU A 368 4.06 -2.45 -10.05
C LEU A 368 2.79 -3.30 -9.93
N ARG A 369 1.63 -2.68 -9.74
CA ARG A 369 0.35 -3.38 -9.75
C ARG A 369 0.13 -4.09 -11.10
N PRO A 370 -0.69 -5.17 -11.16
CA PRO A 370 -0.84 -5.99 -12.36
C PRO A 370 -1.73 -5.40 -13.47
N GLU A 371 -2.47 -4.30 -13.24
CA GLU A 371 -3.41 -3.73 -14.22
C GLU A 371 -2.79 -3.38 -15.60
N PRO A 372 -1.52 -2.92 -15.74
CA PRO A 372 -0.87 -2.77 -17.04
C PRO A 372 -0.85 -4.09 -17.83
N GLY A 373 -0.60 -5.21 -17.14
CA GLY A 373 -0.63 -6.56 -17.70
C GLY A 373 -2.05 -6.97 -18.08
N GLU A 374 -3.04 -6.68 -17.24
CA GLU A 374 -4.45 -6.99 -17.52
C GLU A 374 -5.00 -6.20 -18.72
N ALA A 375 -4.71 -4.90 -18.79
CA ALA A 375 -5.15 -4.03 -19.87
C ALA A 375 -4.61 -4.49 -21.23
N VAL A 376 -3.32 -4.82 -21.29
CA VAL A 376 -2.67 -5.29 -22.51
C VAL A 376 -3.04 -6.74 -22.83
N GLY A 377 -3.13 -7.60 -21.83
CA GLY A 377 -3.53 -9.01 -21.97
C GLY A 377 -4.94 -9.16 -22.54
N ALA A 378 -5.90 -8.40 -22.04
CA ALA A 378 -7.25 -8.37 -22.60
C ALA A 378 -7.30 -7.77 -24.01
N LEU A 379 -6.50 -6.74 -24.29
CA LEU A 379 -6.39 -6.16 -25.63
C LEU A 379 -5.79 -7.16 -26.64
N LEU A 380 -4.74 -7.87 -26.23
CA LEU A 380 -4.12 -8.95 -27.00
C LEU A 380 -5.12 -10.08 -27.24
N THR A 381 -5.89 -10.46 -26.23
CA THR A 381 -6.98 -11.44 -26.34
C THR A 381 -7.99 -11.00 -27.40
N TRP A 382 -8.45 -9.75 -27.35
CA TRP A 382 -9.36 -9.19 -28.35
C TRP A 382 -8.76 -9.19 -29.76
N CYS A 383 -7.49 -8.80 -29.90
CA CYS A 383 -6.79 -8.80 -31.20
C CYS A 383 -6.69 -10.22 -31.77
N CYS A 384 -6.36 -11.21 -30.94
CA CYS A 384 -6.27 -12.60 -31.33
C CYS A 384 -7.63 -13.20 -31.71
N VAL A 385 -8.69 -12.85 -30.97
CA VAL A 385 -10.08 -13.21 -31.31
C VAL A 385 -10.49 -12.59 -32.65
N GLU A 386 -10.28 -11.28 -32.87
CA GLU A 386 -10.60 -10.64 -34.14
C GLU A 386 -9.83 -11.22 -35.31
N ARG A 387 -8.57 -11.56 -35.09
CA ARG A 387 -7.73 -12.24 -36.09
C ARG A 387 -8.27 -13.62 -36.41
N ALA A 388 -8.68 -14.39 -35.40
CA ALA A 388 -9.33 -15.70 -35.58
C ALA A 388 -10.62 -15.57 -36.42
N ILE A 389 -11.45 -14.56 -36.11
CA ILE A 389 -12.70 -14.26 -36.85
C ILE A 389 -12.40 -13.88 -38.30
N ALA A 390 -11.45 -12.97 -38.52
CA ALA A 390 -11.13 -12.45 -39.84
C ALA A 390 -10.52 -13.54 -40.76
N THR A 391 -9.69 -14.42 -40.19
CA THR A 391 -8.99 -15.47 -40.94
C THR A 391 -9.72 -16.82 -40.95
N ARG A 392 -10.75 -17.00 -40.12
CA ARG A 392 -11.44 -18.28 -39.87
C ARG A 392 -10.50 -19.40 -39.41
N ARG A 393 -9.51 -19.04 -38.59
CA ARG A 393 -8.46 -19.91 -38.05
C ARG A 393 -8.68 -20.11 -36.55
N LEU A 394 -8.41 -21.29 -36.03
CA LEU A 394 -8.57 -21.63 -34.61
C LEU A 394 -7.30 -21.40 -33.80
N LEU A 395 -6.12 -21.46 -34.42
CA LEU A 395 -4.85 -21.22 -33.71
C LEU A 395 -4.80 -19.83 -33.04
N PRO A 396 -5.16 -18.71 -33.70
CA PRO A 396 -5.18 -17.41 -33.01
C PRO A 396 -6.20 -17.37 -31.87
N TYR A 397 -7.29 -18.14 -31.96
CA TYR A 397 -8.25 -18.25 -30.87
C TYR A 397 -7.66 -19.03 -29.68
N ALA A 398 -6.94 -20.14 -29.94
CA ALA A 398 -6.25 -20.87 -28.88
C ALA A 398 -5.18 -20.00 -28.18
N VAL A 399 -4.45 -19.18 -28.93
CA VAL A 399 -3.53 -18.17 -28.35
C VAL A 399 -4.30 -17.14 -27.51
N ALA A 400 -5.47 -16.68 -27.97
CA ALA A 400 -6.32 -15.78 -27.19
C ALA A 400 -6.73 -16.41 -25.85
N VAL A 401 -7.04 -17.71 -25.83
CA VAL A 401 -7.38 -18.45 -24.62
C VAL A 401 -6.19 -18.53 -23.65
N ILE A 402 -4.96 -18.74 -24.14
CA ILE A 402 -3.75 -18.69 -23.31
C ILE A 402 -3.56 -17.29 -22.72
N THR A 403 -3.61 -16.26 -23.56
CA THR A 403 -3.46 -14.87 -23.09
C THR A 403 -4.52 -14.54 -22.04
N ALA A 404 -5.77 -14.93 -22.25
CA ALA A 404 -6.84 -14.70 -21.28
C ALA A 404 -6.63 -15.45 -19.97
N ALA A 405 -6.19 -16.71 -20.01
CA ALA A 405 -5.93 -17.51 -18.82
C ALA A 405 -4.79 -16.92 -17.98
N PHE A 406 -3.66 -16.55 -18.60
CA PHE A 406 -2.54 -15.89 -17.91
C PHE A 406 -2.88 -14.48 -17.44
N THR A 407 -3.78 -13.78 -18.14
CA THR A 407 -4.31 -12.48 -17.71
C THR A 407 -5.21 -12.63 -16.47
N LEU A 408 -6.05 -13.66 -16.41
CA LEU A 408 -6.87 -13.97 -15.24
C LEU A 408 -6.02 -14.37 -14.02
N ALA A 409 -4.88 -15.03 -14.25
CA ALA A 409 -3.94 -15.38 -13.19
C ALA A 409 -3.06 -14.20 -12.72
N LEU A 410 -3.24 -12.98 -13.25
CA LEU A 410 -2.58 -11.79 -12.70
C LEU A 410 -3.33 -11.22 -11.50
N ALA A 411 -4.65 -11.11 -11.62
CA ALA A 411 -5.57 -10.63 -10.61
C ALA A 411 -7.03 -10.87 -11.06
N PRO A 412 -8.01 -10.73 -10.16
CA PRO A 412 -9.43 -10.90 -10.50
C PRO A 412 -9.95 -9.99 -11.62
N GLY A 413 -9.31 -8.84 -11.86
CA GLY A 413 -9.63 -7.92 -12.97
C GLY A 413 -9.45 -8.55 -14.36
N GLY A 414 -8.58 -9.56 -14.46
CA GLY A 414 -8.30 -10.32 -15.67
C GLY A 414 -9.51 -11.05 -16.27
N LEU A 415 -10.63 -11.16 -15.54
CA LEU A 415 -11.92 -11.62 -16.08
C LEU A 415 -12.39 -10.79 -17.30
N MET A 416 -11.89 -9.56 -17.46
CA MET A 416 -12.08 -8.77 -18.68
C MET A 416 -11.65 -9.53 -19.96
N ALA A 417 -10.55 -10.28 -19.91
CA ALA A 417 -10.10 -11.07 -21.06
C ALA A 417 -11.11 -12.17 -21.44
N VAL A 418 -11.84 -12.71 -20.45
CA VAL A 418 -12.95 -13.65 -20.69
C VAL A 418 -14.10 -12.98 -21.45
N ALA A 419 -14.42 -11.71 -21.15
CA ALA A 419 -15.40 -10.95 -21.92
C ALA A 419 -15.03 -10.85 -23.41
N ALA A 420 -13.74 -10.70 -23.72
CA ALA A 420 -13.25 -10.68 -25.10
C ALA A 420 -13.43 -12.05 -25.81
N LEU A 421 -13.20 -13.16 -25.11
CA LEU A 421 -13.45 -14.51 -25.64
C LEU A 421 -14.94 -14.73 -25.91
N LEU A 422 -15.81 -14.35 -24.96
CA LEU A 422 -17.27 -14.49 -25.08
C LEU A 422 -17.84 -13.65 -26.22
N ALA A 423 -17.37 -12.41 -26.40
CA ALA A 423 -17.77 -11.55 -27.51
C ALA A 423 -17.49 -12.19 -28.90
N GLY A 424 -16.46 -13.04 -29.00
CA GLY A 424 -16.07 -13.75 -30.21
C GLY A 424 -16.68 -15.14 -30.39
N VAL A 425 -17.43 -15.66 -29.41
CA VAL A 425 -17.80 -17.08 -29.34
C VAL A 425 -18.63 -17.55 -30.54
N ARG A 426 -19.68 -16.79 -30.92
CA ARG A 426 -20.61 -17.19 -31.99
C ARG A 426 -19.90 -17.35 -33.36
N PRO A 427 -19.09 -16.39 -33.83
CA PRO A 427 -18.26 -16.58 -35.02
C PRO A 427 -17.33 -17.81 -34.94
N MET A 428 -16.75 -18.08 -33.77
CA MET A 428 -15.84 -19.22 -33.58
C MET A 428 -16.57 -20.56 -33.61
N VAL A 429 -17.73 -20.67 -32.96
CA VAL A 429 -18.61 -21.83 -33.07
C VAL A 429 -18.99 -22.08 -34.53
N LYS A 430 -19.32 -21.03 -35.30
CA LYS A 430 -19.58 -21.17 -36.74
C LYS A 430 -18.37 -21.72 -37.49
N ALA A 431 -17.14 -21.28 -37.17
CA ALA A 431 -15.91 -21.81 -37.76
C ALA A 431 -15.69 -23.29 -37.41
N VAL A 432 -15.93 -23.70 -36.17
CA VAL A 432 -15.85 -25.11 -35.73
C VAL A 432 -16.90 -25.96 -36.43
N VAL A 433 -18.17 -25.54 -36.42
CA VAL A 433 -19.28 -26.29 -37.03
C VAL A 433 -19.08 -26.48 -38.53
N THR A 434 -18.59 -25.45 -39.23
CA THR A 434 -18.30 -25.56 -40.67
C THR A 434 -17.12 -26.49 -40.98
N ARG A 435 -16.17 -26.63 -40.05
CA ARG A 435 -15.00 -27.50 -40.20
C ARG A 435 -15.17 -28.90 -39.61
N ARG A 436 -16.22 -29.16 -38.82
CA ARG A 436 -16.40 -30.42 -38.07
C ARG A 436 -16.29 -31.67 -38.93
N ARG A 437 -16.89 -31.67 -40.13
CA ARG A 437 -16.84 -32.81 -41.06
C ARG A 437 -15.43 -33.03 -41.63
N ARG A 438 -14.68 -31.94 -41.81
CA ARG A 438 -13.32 -31.98 -42.34
C ARG A 438 -12.29 -32.30 -41.27
N ASP A 439 -12.34 -31.71 -40.08
CA ASP A 439 -11.24 -31.80 -39.12
C ASP A 439 -11.55 -32.67 -37.88
N GLY A 440 -12.83 -33.00 -37.65
CA GLY A 440 -13.29 -33.65 -36.42
C GLY A 440 -13.37 -32.67 -35.25
N LEU A 441 -14.27 -32.90 -34.28
CA LEU A 441 -14.44 -32.00 -33.13
C LEU A 441 -13.28 -32.07 -32.15
N VAL A 442 -12.89 -33.28 -31.72
CA VAL A 442 -11.83 -33.47 -30.72
C VAL A 442 -10.48 -32.87 -31.14
N PRO A 443 -9.98 -33.08 -32.38
CA PRO A 443 -8.73 -32.45 -32.83
C PRO A 443 -8.73 -30.92 -32.87
N MET A 444 -9.92 -30.29 -32.89
CA MET A 444 -10.06 -28.83 -32.85
C MET A 444 -10.22 -28.30 -31.41
N LEU A 445 -10.95 -29.02 -30.56
CA LEU A 445 -11.25 -28.58 -29.19
C LEU A 445 -10.17 -28.96 -28.18
N ALA A 446 -9.51 -30.11 -28.32
CA ALA A 446 -8.50 -30.56 -27.38
C ALA A 446 -7.30 -29.60 -27.25
N PRO A 447 -6.75 -29.02 -28.34
CA PRO A 447 -5.70 -28.00 -28.21
C PRO A 447 -6.17 -26.70 -27.54
N ILE A 448 -7.45 -26.33 -27.72
CA ILE A 448 -8.04 -25.14 -27.08
C ILE A 448 -8.23 -25.39 -25.57
N LEU A 449 -8.64 -26.60 -25.19
CA LEU A 449 -8.73 -27.01 -23.79
C LEU A 449 -7.35 -27.02 -23.13
N ALA A 450 -6.35 -27.64 -23.77
CA ALA A 450 -4.97 -27.66 -23.28
C ALA A 450 -4.41 -26.24 -23.10
N ALA A 451 -4.68 -25.35 -24.06
CA ALA A 451 -4.33 -23.94 -23.99
C ALA A 451 -4.95 -23.22 -22.79
N GLY A 452 -6.25 -23.43 -22.52
CA GLY A 452 -6.94 -22.78 -21.40
C GLY A 452 -6.51 -23.28 -20.03
N THR A 453 -6.14 -24.55 -19.92
CA THR A 453 -5.65 -25.11 -18.64
C THR A 453 -4.15 -24.97 -18.44
N ALA A 454 -3.39 -24.53 -19.44
CA ALA A 454 -1.93 -24.40 -19.35
C ALA A 454 -1.47 -23.50 -18.19
N VAL A 455 -2.28 -22.53 -17.79
CA VAL A 455 -1.99 -21.64 -16.66
C VAL A 455 -1.89 -22.40 -15.33
N LEU A 456 -2.54 -23.56 -15.19
CA LEU A 456 -2.47 -24.38 -13.97
C LEU A 456 -1.05 -24.90 -13.70
N PHE A 457 -0.23 -25.08 -14.74
CA PHE A 457 1.17 -25.47 -14.56
C PHE A 457 1.99 -24.39 -13.86
N GLU A 458 1.61 -23.14 -14.04
CA GLU A 458 2.26 -21.98 -13.44
C GLU A 458 1.72 -21.78 -12.01
N ILE A 459 0.40 -21.64 -11.86
CA ILE A 459 -0.27 -21.45 -10.56
C ILE A 459 0.14 -22.52 -9.53
N PHE A 460 0.16 -23.78 -9.97
CA PHE A 460 0.46 -24.91 -9.10
C PHE A 460 1.89 -25.41 -9.28
N ALA A 461 2.82 -24.58 -9.77
CA ALA A 461 4.21 -24.97 -9.96
C ALA A 461 4.83 -25.47 -8.64
N ALA A 462 4.72 -24.68 -7.57
CA ALA A 462 5.18 -25.04 -6.24
C ALA A 462 4.00 -25.42 -5.31
N GLN A 463 2.96 -24.60 -5.25
CA GLN A 463 1.87 -24.78 -4.31
C GLN A 463 0.95 -25.96 -4.70
N PRO A 464 0.49 -26.78 -3.75
CA PRO A 464 -0.57 -27.76 -3.96
C PRO A 464 -1.96 -27.16 -3.74
N LEU A 465 -3.00 -27.91 -4.11
CA LEU A 465 -4.40 -27.43 -4.08
C LEU A 465 -4.89 -27.07 -2.67
N MET A 466 -4.72 -27.95 -1.69
CA MET A 466 -5.36 -27.77 -0.38
C MET A 466 -4.84 -26.54 0.39
N PRO A 467 -3.53 -26.27 0.48
CA PRO A 467 -3.05 -25.04 1.11
C PRO A 467 -3.58 -23.77 0.43
N LEU A 468 -3.71 -23.74 -0.90
CA LEU A 468 -4.28 -22.58 -1.60
C LEU A 468 -5.77 -22.36 -1.29
N LEU A 469 -6.55 -23.44 -1.17
CA LEU A 469 -7.95 -23.33 -0.73
C LEU A 469 -8.06 -22.76 0.69
N VAL A 470 -7.20 -23.24 1.60
CA VAL A 470 -7.12 -22.71 2.98
C VAL A 470 -6.71 -21.23 2.96
N GLY A 471 -5.70 -20.85 2.16
CA GLY A 471 -5.27 -19.46 2.05
C GLY A 471 -6.37 -18.53 1.55
N ASN A 472 -7.13 -18.97 0.54
CA ASN A 472 -8.27 -18.21 0.03
C ASN A 472 -9.41 -18.09 1.06
N GLN A 473 -9.65 -19.14 1.85
CA GLN A 473 -10.60 -19.08 2.96
C GLN A 473 -10.17 -18.06 4.01
N VAL A 474 -8.91 -18.09 4.46
CA VAL A 474 -8.37 -17.09 5.41
C VAL A 474 -8.50 -15.66 4.85
N ALA A 475 -8.17 -15.44 3.58
CA ALA A 475 -8.31 -14.12 2.97
C ALA A 475 -9.77 -13.62 2.91
N THR A 476 -10.73 -14.54 2.72
CA THR A 476 -12.16 -14.22 2.73
C THR A 476 -12.67 -13.94 4.14
N ASP A 477 -12.30 -14.78 5.12
CA ASP A 477 -12.70 -14.61 6.52
C ASP A 477 -12.18 -13.29 7.12
N VAL A 478 -10.96 -12.87 6.75
CA VAL A 478 -10.30 -11.65 7.27
C VAL A 478 -10.70 -10.38 6.51
N GLY A 479 -11.02 -10.48 5.22
CA GLY A 479 -11.43 -9.33 4.39
C GLY A 479 -10.35 -8.25 4.17
N PRO A 480 -10.68 -7.12 3.52
CA PRO A 480 -12.03 -6.74 3.10
C PRO A 480 -12.47 -7.48 1.82
N THR A 481 -13.64 -8.11 1.88
CA THR A 481 -14.33 -8.70 0.74
C THR A 481 -15.74 -8.13 0.66
N LEU A 482 -16.04 -7.45 -0.44
CA LEU A 482 -17.36 -6.86 -0.69
C LEU A 482 -18.18 -7.73 -1.62
N GLU A 483 -19.49 -7.64 -1.43
CA GLU A 483 -20.45 -8.43 -2.18
C GLU A 483 -20.64 -7.88 -3.59
N TRP A 484 -21.14 -8.72 -4.50
CA TRP A 484 -21.21 -8.34 -5.91
C TRP A 484 -22.19 -7.19 -6.19
N TRP A 485 -23.23 -7.04 -5.36
CA TRP A 485 -24.21 -5.94 -5.45
C TRP A 485 -23.67 -4.60 -4.93
N GLU A 486 -22.53 -4.59 -4.23
CA GLU A 486 -21.87 -3.40 -3.72
C GLU A 486 -20.94 -2.72 -4.75
N GLU A 487 -20.93 -3.19 -6.00
CA GLU A 487 -20.18 -2.57 -7.10
C GLU A 487 -20.38 -1.04 -7.25
N PRO A 488 -21.54 -0.41 -6.94
CA PRO A 488 -21.69 1.04 -6.95
C PRO A 488 -20.66 1.79 -6.07
N VAL A 489 -20.14 1.16 -5.00
CA VAL A 489 -19.11 1.73 -4.12
C VAL A 489 -17.85 2.12 -4.91
N ARG A 490 -17.47 1.35 -5.94
CA ARG A 490 -16.32 1.68 -6.79
C ARG A 490 -16.47 3.03 -7.49
N TYR A 491 -17.69 3.34 -7.92
CA TYR A 491 -18.01 4.61 -8.59
C TYR A 491 -18.20 5.74 -7.58
N TYR A 492 -18.69 5.42 -6.38
CA TYR A 492 -18.75 6.36 -5.26
C TYR A 492 -17.35 6.85 -4.89
N TYR A 493 -16.39 5.95 -4.67
CA TYR A 493 -14.99 6.33 -4.40
C TYR A 493 -14.36 7.18 -5.52
N LEU A 494 -14.75 6.96 -6.77
CA LEU A 494 -14.26 7.75 -7.91
C LEU A 494 -14.70 9.23 -7.88
N ILE A 495 -15.83 9.54 -7.24
CA ILE A 495 -16.38 10.91 -7.17
C ILE A 495 -16.09 11.63 -5.85
N LEU A 496 -15.50 10.94 -4.86
CA LEU A 496 -15.08 11.55 -3.61
C LEU A 496 -13.86 12.46 -3.79
N PRO A 497 -13.68 13.49 -2.94
CA PRO A 497 -12.52 14.38 -2.95
C PRO A 497 -11.31 13.76 -2.22
N THR A 498 -10.94 12.51 -2.56
CA THR A 498 -9.78 11.78 -1.98
C THR A 498 -8.77 11.42 -3.07
N ALA A 499 -7.62 10.82 -2.70
CA ALA A 499 -6.62 10.34 -3.66
C ALA A 499 -7.17 9.31 -4.67
N ASP A 500 -8.25 8.61 -4.33
CA ASP A 500 -8.90 7.64 -5.21
C ASP A 500 -9.87 8.26 -6.23
N GLY A 501 -10.30 9.50 -6.00
CA GLY A 501 -11.30 10.20 -6.78
C GLY A 501 -10.79 11.51 -7.39
N THR A 502 -9.53 11.57 -7.80
CA THR A 502 -8.89 12.80 -8.32
C THR A 502 -9.35 13.15 -9.73
N LEU A 503 -9.09 14.38 -10.17
CA LEU A 503 -9.53 14.86 -11.50
C LEU A 503 -9.01 13.99 -12.64
N THR A 504 -7.76 13.51 -12.53
CA THR A 504 -7.09 12.71 -13.57
C THR A 504 -7.66 11.31 -13.63
N ARG A 505 -8.05 10.74 -12.47
CA ARG A 505 -8.72 9.44 -12.37
C ARG A 505 -10.14 9.46 -12.94
N ARG A 506 -10.90 10.54 -12.71
CA ARG A 506 -12.26 10.72 -13.22
C ARG A 506 -12.31 10.84 -14.73
N PHE A 507 -11.47 11.71 -15.30
CA PHE A 507 -11.62 12.14 -16.69
C PHE A 507 -11.58 10.99 -17.69
N GLY A 508 -10.56 10.11 -17.61
CA GLY A 508 -10.42 8.99 -18.54
C GLY A 508 -11.62 8.04 -18.56
N ILE A 509 -12.16 7.72 -17.38
CA ILE A 509 -13.27 6.78 -17.21
C ILE A 509 -14.60 7.41 -17.64
N LEU A 510 -14.88 8.65 -17.25
CA LEU A 510 -16.09 9.35 -17.67
C LEU A 510 -16.10 9.59 -19.19
N VAL A 511 -14.96 9.92 -19.80
CA VAL A 511 -14.85 10.05 -21.26
C VAL A 511 -15.01 8.71 -21.96
N MET A 512 -14.51 7.61 -21.40
CA MET A 512 -14.78 6.27 -21.92
C MET A 512 -16.29 5.95 -21.92
N ILE A 513 -16.97 6.20 -20.80
CA ILE A 513 -18.43 6.00 -20.68
C ILE A 513 -19.18 6.86 -21.70
N LEU A 514 -18.79 8.13 -21.86
CA LEU A 514 -19.36 9.01 -22.89
C LEU A 514 -19.15 8.43 -24.30
N CYS A 515 -17.94 7.95 -24.62
CA CYS A 515 -17.65 7.31 -25.89
C CYS A 515 -18.49 6.04 -26.10
N LEU A 516 -18.70 5.24 -25.06
CA LEU A 516 -19.53 4.03 -25.08
C LEU A 516 -20.98 4.37 -25.46
N VAL A 517 -21.60 5.27 -24.72
CA VAL A 517 -22.99 5.71 -24.94
C VAL A 517 -23.15 6.26 -26.34
N VAL A 518 -22.23 7.14 -26.76
CA VAL A 518 -22.25 7.77 -28.08
C VAL A 518 -22.16 6.74 -29.22
N VAL A 519 -21.22 5.81 -29.14
CA VAL A 519 -21.02 4.78 -30.18
C VAL A 519 -22.23 3.83 -30.20
N LEU A 520 -22.76 3.45 -29.03
CA LEU A 520 -23.95 2.62 -28.90
C LEU A 520 -25.17 3.28 -29.57
N LEU A 521 -25.48 4.54 -29.23
CA LEU A 521 -26.58 5.30 -29.84
C LEU A 521 -26.41 5.46 -31.35
N ARG A 522 -25.18 5.64 -31.85
CA ARG A 522 -24.89 5.70 -33.28
C ARG A 522 -25.10 4.37 -34.00
N LEU A 523 -24.80 3.24 -33.37
CA LEU A 523 -24.98 1.92 -33.96
C LEU A 523 -26.42 1.42 -33.90
N LEU A 524 -27.18 1.81 -32.87
CA LEU A 524 -28.61 1.49 -32.75
C LEU A 524 -29.47 2.26 -33.75
N ARG A 525 -28.99 3.38 -34.29
CA ARG A 525 -29.67 4.09 -35.38
C ARG A 525 -29.64 3.29 -36.68
N ARG A 526 -30.77 3.31 -37.41
CA ARG A 526 -30.96 2.61 -38.70
C ARG A 526 -30.00 3.05 -39.81
N VAL A 527 -29.43 4.26 -39.71
CA VAL A 527 -28.52 4.82 -40.72
C VAL A 527 -27.07 4.59 -40.30
N HIS A 528 -26.34 3.87 -41.14
CA HIS A 528 -25.02 3.39 -40.79
C HIS A 528 -23.91 4.18 -41.52
N PRO A 529 -22.86 4.59 -40.80
CA PRO A 529 -21.78 5.37 -41.41
C PRO A 529 -20.92 4.51 -42.35
N ASN A 530 -20.74 5.00 -43.59
CA ASN A 530 -19.93 4.32 -44.60
C ASN A 530 -18.47 4.18 -44.16
N GLY A 531 -17.87 3.02 -44.44
CA GLY A 531 -16.47 2.73 -44.12
C GLY A 531 -16.18 2.38 -42.66
N VAL A 532 -17.21 2.26 -41.80
CA VAL A 532 -17.10 1.79 -40.41
C VAL A 532 -17.52 0.33 -40.31
N ALA A 533 -16.69 -0.52 -39.71
CA ALA A 533 -16.96 -1.95 -39.54
C ALA A 533 -17.81 -2.20 -38.28
N ARG A 534 -19.07 -2.58 -38.46
CA ARG A 534 -20.02 -2.74 -37.34
C ARG A 534 -19.68 -3.87 -36.38
N ALA A 535 -19.35 -5.05 -36.92
CA ALA A 535 -19.22 -6.26 -36.11
C ALA A 535 -18.06 -6.18 -35.09
N PRO A 536 -16.86 -5.68 -35.45
CA PRO A 536 -15.79 -5.46 -34.46
C PRO A 536 -16.16 -4.42 -33.40
N ILE A 537 -16.86 -3.34 -33.76
CA ILE A 537 -17.29 -2.32 -32.79
C ILE A 537 -18.32 -2.89 -31.81
N TRP A 538 -19.30 -3.67 -32.28
CA TRP A 538 -20.24 -4.34 -31.40
C TRP A 538 -19.56 -5.31 -30.43
N ARG A 539 -18.51 -6.00 -30.86
CA ARG A 539 -17.71 -6.83 -29.96
C ARG A 539 -16.90 -6.00 -28.97
N LEU A 540 -16.34 -4.86 -29.38
CA LEU A 540 -15.66 -3.93 -28.48
C LEU A 540 -16.61 -3.38 -27.39
N ILE A 541 -17.85 -3.03 -27.77
CA ILE A 541 -18.92 -2.65 -26.83
C ILE A 541 -19.21 -3.82 -25.89
N ALA A 542 -19.36 -5.03 -26.42
CA ALA A 542 -19.63 -6.23 -25.61
C ALA A 542 -18.50 -6.52 -24.62
N VAL A 543 -17.23 -6.31 -25.00
CA VAL A 543 -16.10 -6.43 -24.05
C VAL A 543 -16.20 -5.34 -22.99
N THR A 544 -16.47 -4.09 -23.37
CA THR A 544 -16.57 -2.98 -22.40
C THR A 544 -17.67 -3.22 -21.36
N LEU A 545 -18.89 -3.56 -21.81
CA LEU A 545 -20.01 -3.88 -20.93
C LEU A 545 -19.80 -5.20 -20.16
N GLY A 546 -19.22 -6.21 -20.81
CA GLY A 546 -18.86 -7.46 -20.15
C GLY A 546 -17.83 -7.27 -19.05
N THR A 547 -16.89 -6.33 -19.22
CA THR A 547 -15.93 -5.94 -18.17
C THR A 547 -16.65 -5.30 -16.98
N MET A 548 -17.57 -4.37 -17.24
CA MET A 548 -18.38 -3.75 -16.17
C MET A 548 -19.20 -4.78 -15.40
N PHE A 549 -19.66 -5.85 -16.08
CA PHE A 549 -20.31 -6.97 -15.42
C PHE A 549 -19.33 -7.85 -14.64
N PHE A 550 -18.23 -8.29 -15.24
CA PHE A 550 -17.31 -9.21 -14.56
C PHE A 550 -16.59 -8.58 -13.37
N ILE A 551 -16.29 -7.28 -13.44
CA ILE A 551 -15.64 -6.58 -12.33
C ILE A 551 -16.56 -6.48 -11.10
N SER A 552 -17.88 -6.60 -11.26
CA SER A 552 -18.82 -6.69 -10.13
C SER A 552 -18.63 -7.95 -9.30
N PHE A 553 -17.96 -8.99 -9.81
CA PHE A 553 -17.64 -10.21 -9.05
C PHE A 553 -16.24 -10.18 -8.42
N THR A 554 -15.50 -9.07 -8.55
CA THR A 554 -14.19 -8.93 -7.87
C THR A 554 -14.42 -8.67 -6.38
N PRO A 555 -13.71 -9.34 -5.45
CA PRO A 555 -13.94 -9.16 -4.02
C PRO A 555 -13.59 -7.74 -3.52
N THR A 556 -12.67 -7.03 -4.20
CA THR A 556 -12.26 -5.68 -3.84
C THR A 556 -12.74 -4.64 -4.86
N LYS A 557 -13.26 -3.51 -4.37
CA LYS A 557 -13.99 -2.49 -5.17
C LYS A 557 -13.24 -1.18 -5.36
N TRP A 558 -11.92 -1.23 -5.49
CA TRP A 558 -11.07 -0.05 -5.61
C TRP A 558 -11.15 0.64 -6.98
N THR A 559 -10.94 1.95 -7.00
CA THR A 559 -10.90 2.74 -8.25
C THR A 559 -9.69 2.40 -9.11
N HIS A 560 -8.60 1.91 -8.51
CA HIS A 560 -7.40 1.48 -9.22
C HIS A 560 -7.66 0.45 -10.32
N HIS A 561 -8.66 -0.43 -10.14
CA HIS A 561 -9.01 -1.44 -11.13
C HIS A 561 -9.55 -0.84 -12.43
N PHE A 562 -9.89 0.45 -12.47
CA PHE A 562 -10.28 1.10 -13.72
C PHE A 562 -9.14 1.20 -14.75
N GLY A 563 -7.88 1.00 -14.34
CA GLY A 563 -6.73 0.95 -15.23
C GLY A 563 -6.83 -0.12 -16.34
N VAL A 564 -7.56 -1.20 -16.09
CA VAL A 564 -7.79 -2.30 -17.04
C VAL A 564 -8.44 -1.81 -18.35
N TYR A 565 -9.26 -0.75 -18.27
CA TYR A 565 -9.98 -0.23 -19.44
C TYR A 565 -9.09 0.48 -20.47
N ALA A 566 -7.85 0.86 -20.12
CA ALA A 566 -7.00 1.73 -20.95
C ALA A 566 -6.91 1.25 -22.42
N GLY A 567 -6.67 -0.05 -22.62
CA GLY A 567 -6.54 -0.65 -23.95
C GLY A 567 -7.81 -0.55 -24.81
N ILE A 568 -8.96 -0.93 -24.24
CA ILE A 568 -10.24 -1.00 -24.94
C ILE A 568 -10.84 0.41 -25.14
N ALA A 569 -10.68 1.29 -24.15
CA ALA A 569 -11.14 2.67 -24.19
C ALA A 569 -10.50 3.45 -25.35
N GLY A 570 -9.21 3.23 -25.64
CA GLY A 570 -8.55 3.82 -26.81
C GLY A 570 -9.21 3.42 -28.14
N GLY A 571 -9.57 2.14 -28.30
CA GLY A 571 -10.31 1.66 -29.47
C GLY A 571 -11.72 2.27 -29.58
N LEU A 572 -12.41 2.41 -28.45
CA LEU A 572 -13.75 2.99 -28.38
C LEU A 572 -13.73 4.49 -28.69
N ALA A 573 -12.74 5.21 -28.17
CA ALA A 573 -12.48 6.61 -28.49
C ALA A 573 -12.14 6.82 -29.96
N ALA A 574 -11.42 5.88 -30.60
CA ALA A 574 -11.20 5.92 -32.05
C ALA A 574 -12.53 5.84 -32.83
N ALA A 575 -13.42 4.92 -32.46
CA ALA A 575 -14.74 4.79 -33.07
C ALA A 575 -15.60 6.05 -32.85
N ALA A 576 -15.65 6.56 -31.61
CA ALA A 576 -16.38 7.78 -31.27
C ALA A 576 -15.84 9.00 -32.04
N GLY A 577 -14.52 9.21 -32.03
CA GLY A 577 -13.85 10.30 -32.74
C GLY A 577 -14.10 10.26 -34.25
N ALA A 578 -14.12 9.07 -34.87
CA ALA A 578 -14.52 8.93 -36.27
C ALA A 578 -16.01 9.26 -36.48
N MET A 579 -16.92 8.68 -35.69
CA MET A 579 -18.36 8.84 -35.85
C MET A 579 -18.88 10.25 -35.57
N MET A 580 -18.14 11.03 -34.76
CA MET A 580 -18.42 12.42 -34.42
C MET A 580 -17.64 13.43 -35.27
N ALA A 581 -16.72 12.97 -36.12
CA ALA A 581 -16.01 13.85 -37.04
C ALA A 581 -16.99 14.47 -38.06
N PRO A 582 -16.76 15.71 -38.52
CA PRO A 582 -17.60 16.39 -39.52
C PRO A 582 -17.81 15.59 -40.81
N ALA A 583 -16.83 14.74 -41.18
CA ALA A 583 -16.90 13.87 -42.35
C ALA A 583 -18.02 12.82 -42.27
N ILE A 584 -18.36 12.35 -41.06
CA ILE A 584 -19.37 11.31 -40.82
C ILE A 584 -20.64 11.90 -40.18
N LEU A 585 -20.50 12.86 -39.25
CA LEU A 585 -21.62 13.57 -38.64
C LEU A 585 -21.71 14.99 -39.21
N ARG A 586 -22.52 15.17 -40.26
CA ARG A 586 -22.70 16.47 -40.90
C ARG A 586 -23.47 17.47 -40.04
N SER A 587 -24.48 17.03 -39.29
CA SER A 587 -25.30 17.90 -38.43
C SER A 587 -24.42 18.69 -37.44
N ARG A 588 -24.44 20.02 -37.57
CA ARG A 588 -23.73 20.92 -36.64
C ARG A 588 -24.28 20.82 -35.22
N ARG A 589 -25.61 20.77 -35.09
CA ARG A 589 -26.33 20.58 -33.83
C ARG A 589 -25.80 19.41 -33.00
N ASN A 590 -25.75 18.21 -33.59
CA ASN A 590 -25.35 17.01 -32.84
C ASN A 590 -23.85 17.04 -32.47
N ARG A 591 -23.00 17.67 -33.30
CA ARG A 591 -21.58 17.88 -32.97
C ARG A 591 -21.43 18.84 -31.79
N THR A 592 -22.25 19.90 -31.74
CA THR A 592 -22.27 20.86 -30.64
C THR A 592 -22.73 20.23 -29.34
N PHE A 593 -23.80 19.42 -29.34
CA PHE A 593 -24.21 18.69 -28.13
C PHE A 593 -23.17 17.69 -27.64
N PHE A 594 -22.44 17.03 -28.55
CA PHE A 594 -21.31 16.17 -28.17
C PHE A 594 -20.18 16.98 -27.51
N ALA A 595 -19.86 18.17 -28.04
CA ALA A 595 -18.89 19.07 -27.41
C ALA A 595 -19.35 19.53 -26.02
N ALA A 596 -20.64 19.88 -25.87
CA ALA A 596 -21.22 20.26 -24.58
C ALA A 596 -21.13 19.12 -23.55
N ALA A 597 -21.46 17.89 -23.95
CA ALA A 597 -21.35 16.72 -23.07
C ALA A 597 -19.91 16.46 -22.61
N LEU A 598 -18.93 16.63 -23.52
CA LEU A 598 -17.52 16.48 -23.18
C LEU A 598 -17.02 17.59 -22.25
N LEU A 599 -17.46 18.84 -22.45
CA LEU A 599 -17.18 19.95 -21.53
C LEU A 599 -17.80 19.71 -20.15
N ALA A 600 -19.01 19.15 -20.07
CA ALA A 600 -19.65 18.80 -18.81
C ALA A 600 -18.86 17.71 -18.05
N VAL A 601 -18.44 16.65 -18.74
CA VAL A 601 -17.55 15.61 -18.17
C VAL A 601 -16.23 16.21 -17.69
N THR A 602 -15.66 17.13 -18.46
CA THR A 602 -14.44 17.85 -18.07
C THR A 602 -14.69 18.68 -16.82
N GLY A 603 -15.80 19.43 -16.74
CA GLY A 603 -16.19 20.18 -15.56
C GLY A 603 -16.32 19.31 -14.31
N ILE A 604 -17.04 18.18 -14.41
CA ILE A 604 -17.18 17.19 -13.33
C ILE A 604 -15.82 16.61 -12.90
N SER A 605 -14.89 16.44 -13.83
CA SER A 605 -13.55 15.96 -13.50
C SER A 605 -12.77 17.03 -12.74
N PHE A 606 -12.83 18.30 -13.17
CA PHE A 606 -12.13 19.43 -12.56
C PHE A 606 -12.74 19.93 -11.22
N THR A 607 -13.79 19.29 -10.71
CA THR A 607 -14.21 19.47 -9.31
C THR A 607 -13.41 18.58 -8.35
N GLY A 608 -12.70 17.57 -8.85
CA GLY A 608 -11.76 16.78 -8.06
C GLY A 608 -10.44 17.52 -7.87
N THR A 609 -9.66 17.11 -6.87
CA THR A 609 -8.31 17.64 -6.66
C THR A 609 -7.33 17.11 -7.71
N ASN A 610 -6.17 17.78 -7.84
CA ASN A 610 -5.03 17.27 -8.62
C ASN A 610 -4.05 16.49 -7.74
N GLY A 611 -4.57 15.76 -6.75
CA GLY A 611 -3.81 14.94 -5.82
C GLY A 611 -3.34 13.62 -6.43
N TRP A 612 -2.30 13.06 -5.84
CA TRP A 612 -1.66 11.79 -6.18
C TRP A 612 -1.22 11.09 -4.90
N TRP A 613 -1.09 9.77 -4.97
CA TRP A 613 -0.76 8.95 -3.81
C TRP A 613 0.60 9.31 -3.18
N PHE A 614 0.60 9.49 -1.86
CA PHE A 614 1.77 9.72 -1.02
C PHE A 614 2.73 10.78 -1.62
N VAL A 615 3.99 10.42 -1.91
CA VAL A 615 5.00 11.34 -2.48
C VAL A 615 4.68 11.85 -3.89
N GLY A 616 3.72 11.24 -4.59
CA GLY A 616 3.31 11.64 -5.95
C GLY A 616 2.78 13.06 -6.02
N SER A 617 2.26 13.59 -4.90
CA SER A 617 1.70 14.95 -4.80
C SER A 617 2.76 16.04 -4.58
N TYR A 618 4.03 15.70 -4.35
CA TYR A 618 5.02 16.67 -3.89
C TYR A 618 5.28 17.76 -4.94
N GLY A 619 4.93 19.01 -4.59
CA GLY A 619 5.09 20.18 -5.44
C GLY A 619 4.01 20.36 -6.53
N VAL A 620 3.13 19.38 -6.71
CA VAL A 620 2.05 19.40 -7.71
C VAL A 620 1.05 20.52 -7.36
N PRO A 621 0.70 21.43 -8.31
CA PRO A 621 -0.33 22.45 -8.08
C PRO A 621 -1.71 21.84 -7.79
N TRP A 622 -2.43 22.43 -6.84
CA TRP A 622 -3.79 22.04 -6.42
C TRP A 622 -3.89 20.55 -6.04
N TRP A 623 -2.88 20.01 -5.37
CA TRP A 623 -2.91 18.63 -4.91
C TRP A 623 -4.00 18.40 -3.84
N ASP A 624 -4.26 19.42 -3.02
CA ASP A 624 -5.12 19.48 -1.84
C ASP A 624 -6.53 20.02 -2.13
N ARG A 625 -6.77 20.55 -3.32
CA ARG A 625 -8.02 21.26 -3.66
C ARG A 625 -8.33 21.22 -5.16
N PRO A 626 -9.55 21.55 -5.58
CA PRO A 626 -9.87 21.65 -7.02
C PRO A 626 -9.06 22.77 -7.71
N PRO A 627 -8.62 22.57 -8.97
CA PRO A 627 -7.92 23.60 -9.74
C PRO A 627 -8.73 24.90 -9.84
N SER A 628 -8.09 26.01 -9.49
CA SER A 628 -8.73 27.32 -9.41
C SER A 628 -7.76 28.47 -9.70
N LEU A 629 -8.28 29.58 -10.24
CA LEU A 629 -7.54 30.81 -10.51
C LEU A 629 -8.37 32.01 -10.07
N GLY A 630 -7.81 32.92 -9.27
CA GLY A 630 -8.51 34.12 -8.79
C GLY A 630 -9.78 33.80 -7.99
N GLY A 631 -9.81 32.69 -7.25
CA GLY A 631 -11.00 32.22 -6.51
C GLY A 631 -12.05 31.47 -7.36
N VAL A 632 -11.92 31.46 -8.69
CA VAL A 632 -12.84 30.74 -9.58
C VAL A 632 -12.29 29.34 -9.87
N GLN A 633 -13.07 28.31 -9.56
CA GLN A 633 -12.72 26.92 -9.87
C GLN A 633 -12.91 26.62 -11.36
N PHE A 634 -11.96 25.90 -11.97
CA PHE A 634 -12.03 25.53 -13.39
C PHE A 634 -13.23 24.62 -13.70
N GLY A 635 -13.69 23.81 -12.74
CA GLY A 635 -14.91 23.03 -12.87
C GLY A 635 -16.13 23.88 -13.26
N TRP A 636 -16.33 25.04 -12.60
CA TRP A 636 -17.40 25.98 -12.92
C TRP A 636 -17.23 26.61 -14.30
N VAL A 637 -16.00 26.96 -14.69
CA VAL A 637 -15.71 27.52 -16.02
C VAL A 637 -16.11 26.53 -17.11
N PHE A 638 -15.69 25.26 -16.99
CA PHE A 638 -16.08 24.22 -17.96
C PHE A 638 -17.58 23.95 -17.96
N LEU A 639 -18.24 24.01 -16.81
CA LEU A 639 -19.70 23.87 -16.73
C LEU A 639 -20.42 25.00 -17.45
N VAL A 640 -20.02 26.26 -17.24
CA VAL A 640 -20.57 27.42 -17.94
C VAL A 640 -20.36 27.29 -19.45
N LEU A 641 -19.16 26.90 -19.88
CA LEU A 641 -18.86 26.63 -21.29
C LEU A 641 -19.73 25.48 -21.84
N ALA A 642 -19.99 24.44 -21.05
CA ALA A 642 -20.88 23.35 -21.45
C ALA A 642 -22.32 23.84 -21.66
N VAL A 643 -22.83 24.67 -20.75
CA VAL A 643 -24.18 25.27 -20.85
C VAL A 643 -24.29 26.19 -22.06
N ILE A 644 -23.32 27.09 -22.27
CA ILE A 644 -23.29 27.98 -23.44
C ILE A 644 -23.25 27.14 -24.72
N THR A 645 -22.40 26.11 -24.77
CA THR A 645 -22.30 25.22 -25.94
C THR A 645 -23.61 24.47 -26.17
N ALA A 646 -24.28 24.00 -25.12
CA ALA A 646 -25.59 23.37 -25.22
C ALA A 646 -26.68 24.34 -25.72
N ALA A 647 -26.67 25.59 -25.24
CA ALA A 647 -27.57 26.65 -25.70
C ALA A 647 -27.36 26.98 -27.18
N VAL A 648 -26.10 27.02 -27.66
CA VAL A 648 -25.79 27.15 -29.09
C VAL A 648 -26.28 25.92 -29.87
N GLY A 649 -26.15 24.71 -29.31
CA GLY A 649 -26.71 23.48 -29.87
C GLY A 649 -28.23 23.54 -29.99
N LEU A 650 -28.92 24.09 -28.99
CA LEU A 650 -30.36 24.31 -28.98
C LEU A 650 -30.77 25.39 -29.98
N TRP A 651 -30.00 26.47 -30.10
CA TRP A 651 -30.23 27.47 -31.12
C TRP A 651 -30.06 26.90 -32.54
N PHE A 652 -29.05 26.06 -32.77
CA PHE A 652 -28.95 25.31 -34.04
C PHE A 652 -30.16 24.39 -34.24
N HIS A 653 -30.67 23.75 -33.18
CA HIS A 653 -31.87 22.93 -33.27
C HIS A 653 -33.07 23.70 -33.81
N PHE A 654 -33.33 24.91 -33.30
CA PHE A 654 -34.43 25.75 -33.77
C PHE A 654 -34.13 26.43 -35.12
N ARG A 655 -32.88 26.83 -35.39
CA ARG A 655 -32.51 27.52 -36.63
C ARG A 655 -32.43 26.59 -37.84
N ASP A 656 -32.13 25.31 -37.64
CA ASP A 656 -31.93 24.33 -38.72
C ASP A 656 -33.21 24.13 -39.58
N ASP A 657 -34.39 24.54 -39.10
CA ASP A 657 -35.66 24.51 -39.85
C ASP A 657 -35.83 25.69 -40.83
N TYR A 658 -35.03 26.76 -40.67
CA TYR A 658 -35.15 28.03 -41.41
C TYR A 658 -33.92 28.34 -42.28
N VAL A 659 -33.00 27.40 -42.45
CA VAL A 659 -31.76 27.59 -43.25
C VAL A 659 -31.58 26.47 -44.26
N ASP A 660 -30.82 26.76 -45.31
CA ASP A 660 -30.44 25.83 -46.36
C ASP A 660 -29.45 24.75 -45.87
N GLU A 661 -29.38 23.64 -46.61
CA GLU A 661 -28.56 22.47 -46.28
C GLU A 661 -27.06 22.77 -46.05
N PRO A 662 -26.41 23.63 -46.86
CA PRO A 662 -25.03 24.07 -46.61
C PRO A 662 -24.87 24.71 -45.22
N THR A 663 -25.76 25.64 -44.85
CA THR A 663 -25.75 26.29 -43.55
C THR A 663 -26.03 25.29 -42.41
N ARG A 664 -26.99 24.39 -42.61
CA ARG A 664 -27.39 23.34 -41.65
C ARG A 664 -26.27 22.33 -41.35
N THR A 665 -25.45 22.03 -42.35
CA THR A 665 -24.30 21.11 -42.23
C THR A 665 -23.00 21.82 -41.85
N GLY A 666 -23.01 23.15 -41.74
CA GLY A 666 -21.86 23.97 -41.38
C GLY A 666 -20.80 24.07 -42.47
N HIS A 667 -21.22 23.98 -43.74
CA HIS A 667 -20.37 24.29 -44.88
C HIS A 667 -20.31 25.81 -45.04
N SER A 668 -19.13 26.41 -44.92
CA SER A 668 -18.91 27.81 -45.28
C SER A 668 -17.60 27.96 -46.06
N ASP A 669 -17.55 28.89 -47.01
CA ASP A 669 -16.37 29.14 -47.85
C ASP A 669 -15.26 29.93 -47.14
N HIS A 670 -15.48 30.33 -45.89
CA HIS A 670 -14.49 31.09 -45.14
C HIS A 670 -13.27 30.25 -44.75
N TRP A 671 -12.10 30.87 -44.71
CA TRP A 671 -10.83 30.19 -44.41
C TRP A 671 -10.83 29.48 -43.05
N TYR A 672 -11.55 30.00 -42.05
CA TYR A 672 -11.65 29.41 -40.71
C TYR A 672 -12.54 28.15 -40.65
N SER A 673 -13.42 27.91 -41.63
CA SER A 673 -14.18 26.65 -41.73
C SER A 673 -13.29 25.45 -42.10
N ARG A 674 -12.07 25.74 -42.60
CA ARG A 674 -11.02 24.76 -42.87
C ARG A 674 -10.35 24.26 -41.58
N LEU A 675 -10.49 24.99 -40.47
CA LEU A 675 -10.05 24.56 -39.13
C LEU A 675 -11.06 23.54 -38.58
N LYS A 676 -10.90 22.27 -38.97
CA LYS A 676 -11.76 21.17 -38.51
C LYS A 676 -11.35 20.71 -37.09
N PHE A 677 -11.76 21.45 -36.07
CA PHE A 677 -11.59 21.03 -34.68
C PHE A 677 -12.55 19.90 -34.33
N SER A 678 -12.02 18.83 -33.70
CA SER A 678 -12.82 17.80 -33.07
C SER A 678 -12.67 17.94 -31.56
N PRO A 679 -13.78 18.04 -30.80
CA PRO A 679 -13.71 18.38 -29.37
C PRO A 679 -13.03 17.29 -28.54
N LEU A 680 -13.21 16.00 -28.89
CA LEU A 680 -12.64 14.86 -28.18
C LEU A 680 -11.11 14.90 -28.09
N PRO A 681 -10.35 14.87 -29.20
CA PRO A 681 -8.90 14.89 -29.11
C PRO A 681 -8.35 16.20 -28.55
N VAL A 682 -9.04 17.34 -28.75
CA VAL A 682 -8.57 18.65 -28.26
C VAL A 682 -8.69 18.73 -26.74
N ILE A 683 -9.86 18.40 -26.17
CA ILE A 683 -10.09 18.46 -24.72
C ILE A 683 -9.27 17.37 -24.02
N SER A 684 -9.20 16.15 -24.57
CA SER A 684 -8.32 15.12 -24.02
C SER A 684 -6.85 15.54 -24.04
N CYS A 685 -6.38 16.16 -25.14
CA CYS A 685 -5.01 16.70 -25.20
C CYS A 685 -4.77 17.76 -24.12
N PHE A 686 -5.71 18.70 -23.93
CA PHE A 686 -5.63 19.70 -22.87
C PHE A 686 -5.45 19.08 -21.49
N VAL A 687 -6.23 18.06 -21.15
CA VAL A 687 -6.11 17.37 -19.84
C VAL A 687 -4.77 16.66 -19.71
N ILE A 688 -4.27 16.01 -20.77
CA ILE A 688 -2.96 15.36 -20.75
C ILE A 688 -1.82 16.37 -20.57
N VAL A 689 -1.85 17.48 -21.31
CA VAL A 689 -0.86 18.55 -21.20
C VAL A 689 -0.93 19.19 -19.82
N PHE A 690 -2.13 19.43 -19.27
CA PHE A 690 -2.31 19.91 -17.91
C PHE A 690 -1.66 18.97 -16.89
N THR A 691 -1.92 17.66 -16.99
CA THR A 691 -1.30 16.65 -16.12
C THR A 691 0.22 16.62 -16.23
N VAL A 692 0.77 16.62 -17.44
CA VAL A 692 2.23 16.62 -17.65
C VAL A 692 2.87 17.91 -17.13
N ALA A 693 2.24 19.07 -17.38
CA ALA A 693 2.74 20.37 -16.97
C ALA A 693 2.73 20.54 -15.44
N THR A 694 1.70 20.03 -14.75
CA THR A 694 1.64 20.09 -13.28
C THR A 694 2.73 19.26 -12.62
N PHE A 695 3.09 18.11 -13.20
CA PHE A 695 4.26 17.31 -12.77
C PHE A 695 5.59 17.98 -13.09
N ALA A 696 5.75 18.54 -14.29
CA ALA A 696 6.96 19.26 -14.65
C ALA A 696 7.20 20.46 -13.71
N LYS A 697 6.14 21.21 -13.39
CA LYS A 697 6.19 22.26 -12.35
C LYS A 697 6.54 21.66 -11.00
N GLY A 698 5.90 20.57 -10.59
CA GLY A 698 6.16 19.91 -9.29
C GLY A 698 7.62 19.52 -9.13
N ALA A 699 8.21 18.89 -10.15
CA ALA A 699 9.62 18.55 -10.19
C ALA A 699 10.53 19.79 -10.09
N TYR A 700 10.20 20.88 -10.80
CA TYR A 700 10.96 22.13 -10.71
C TYR A 700 10.84 22.80 -9.34
N ALA A 701 9.66 22.78 -8.72
CA ALA A 701 9.43 23.34 -7.40
C ALA A 701 10.14 22.53 -6.29
N GLN A 702 10.27 21.22 -6.48
CA GLN A 702 10.95 20.28 -5.58
C GLN A 702 12.41 20.02 -5.98
N ARG A 703 13.02 20.85 -6.84
CA ARG A 703 14.36 20.58 -7.39
C ARG A 703 15.47 20.47 -6.34
N ASP A 704 15.31 21.14 -5.21
CA ASP A 704 16.25 21.16 -4.09
C ASP A 704 15.86 20.17 -2.97
N SER A 705 14.86 19.32 -3.22
CA SER A 705 14.34 18.30 -2.31
C SER A 705 14.00 17.01 -3.08
N PHE A 706 13.24 16.10 -2.47
CA PHE A 706 12.77 14.89 -3.13
C PHE A 706 11.72 15.20 -4.20
N SER A 707 11.95 14.67 -5.40
CA SER A 707 10.95 14.50 -6.45
C SER A 707 11.21 13.21 -7.22
N TRP A 708 10.19 12.66 -7.88
CA TRP A 708 10.35 11.48 -8.72
C TRP A 708 11.40 11.67 -9.80
N LEU A 709 11.41 12.84 -10.45
CA LEU A 709 12.41 13.18 -11.47
C LEU A 709 13.82 13.15 -10.89
N ASN A 710 14.08 13.87 -9.79
CA ASN A 710 15.41 13.91 -9.17
C ASN A 710 15.86 12.52 -8.72
N SER A 711 14.98 11.79 -8.01
CA SER A 711 15.26 10.44 -7.50
C SER A 711 15.60 9.48 -8.63
N ASN A 712 14.80 9.45 -9.69
CA ASN A 712 15.01 8.54 -10.80
C ASN A 712 16.24 8.90 -11.65
N VAL A 713 16.53 10.19 -11.84
CA VAL A 713 17.75 10.64 -12.52
C VAL A 713 18.99 10.25 -11.70
N ARG A 714 18.98 10.43 -10.37
CA ARG A 714 20.06 9.94 -9.48
C ARG A 714 20.22 8.42 -9.58
N ALA A 715 19.11 7.67 -9.66
CA ALA A 715 19.13 6.22 -9.78
C ALA A 715 19.78 5.74 -11.09
N LEU A 716 19.56 6.45 -12.21
CA LEU A 716 20.23 6.17 -13.49
C LEU A 716 21.75 6.40 -13.42
N THR A 717 22.23 7.22 -12.50
CA THR A 717 23.67 7.46 -12.24
C THR A 717 24.25 6.58 -11.11
N GLY A 718 23.47 5.63 -10.58
CA GLY A 718 23.92 4.64 -9.59
C GLY A 718 23.49 4.92 -8.14
N ASN A 719 22.88 6.08 -7.85
CA ASN A 719 22.29 6.34 -6.53
C ASN A 719 20.79 6.05 -6.52
N SER A 720 20.43 4.84 -6.08
CA SER A 720 19.06 4.35 -6.09
C SER A 720 18.30 4.52 -4.77
N CYS A 721 18.86 5.11 -3.71
CA CYS A 721 18.24 5.07 -2.36
C CYS A 721 17.02 5.96 -2.16
N GLY A 722 16.63 6.70 -3.20
CA GLY A 722 15.34 7.38 -3.24
C GLY A 722 15.21 8.43 -2.15
N LEU A 723 14.15 8.31 -1.34
CA LEU A 723 13.81 9.27 -0.30
C LEU A 723 14.77 9.20 0.91
N ALA A 724 15.48 8.09 1.10
CA ALA A 724 16.41 7.90 2.21
C ALA A 724 17.57 8.91 2.24
N ASP A 725 17.94 9.48 1.10
CA ASP A 725 19.02 10.47 0.99
C ASP A 725 18.54 11.92 1.26
N ASP A 726 17.23 12.14 1.13
CA ASP A 726 16.61 13.46 1.29
C ASP A 726 15.93 13.63 2.66
N VAL A 727 15.66 12.54 3.38
CA VAL A 727 15.21 12.58 4.77
C VAL A 727 16.41 12.76 5.70
N LEU A 728 16.36 13.81 6.50
CA LEU A 728 17.31 14.11 7.55
C LEU A 728 16.79 13.59 8.89
N VAL A 729 17.64 12.91 9.64
CA VAL A 729 17.32 12.29 10.93
C VAL A 729 18.14 12.95 12.03
N GLU A 730 17.44 13.39 13.07
CA GLU A 730 18.02 13.81 14.34
C GLU A 730 18.23 12.58 15.23
N ALA A 731 19.32 11.83 15.01
CA ALA A 731 19.52 10.53 15.66
C ALA A 731 19.61 10.60 17.20
N ASN A 732 20.10 11.71 17.76
CA ASN A 732 20.09 11.96 19.19
C ASN A 732 19.73 13.43 19.49
N PRO A 733 18.46 13.73 19.80
CA PRO A 733 18.00 15.11 20.02
C PRO A 733 18.55 15.76 21.29
N ASN A 734 19.17 14.98 22.20
CA ASN A 734 19.75 15.51 23.43
C ASN A 734 21.07 16.26 23.20
N THR A 735 21.74 16.03 22.07
CA THR A 735 23.07 16.61 21.78
C THR A 735 23.01 18.07 21.31
N GLY A 736 21.89 18.50 20.74
CA GLY A 736 21.71 19.85 20.21
C GLY A 736 20.97 20.81 21.14
N LEU A 737 20.59 20.39 22.36
CA LEU A 737 19.96 21.27 23.35
C LEU A 737 20.82 22.52 23.54
N LEU A 738 20.25 23.71 23.29
CA LEU A 738 21.02 24.94 23.36
C LEU A 738 21.35 25.27 24.82
N ARG A 739 22.57 25.77 25.03
CA ARG A 739 23.02 26.19 26.35
C ARG A 739 22.52 27.61 26.63
N PRO A 740 22.03 27.90 27.86
CA PRO A 740 21.72 29.26 28.26
C PRO A 740 22.96 30.16 28.13
N ALA A 741 22.76 31.41 27.71
CA ALA A 741 23.83 32.38 27.53
C ALA A 741 23.95 33.31 28.74
N ALA A 742 25.20 33.70 29.06
CA ALA A 742 25.47 34.80 29.98
C ALA A 742 25.29 36.11 29.23
N VAL A 743 24.37 36.96 29.70
CA VAL A 743 23.97 38.21 29.02
C VAL A 743 23.64 39.29 30.04
N ASP A 744 23.76 40.55 29.64
CA ASP A 744 23.42 41.72 30.45
C ASP A 744 24.12 41.74 31.82
N GLY A 745 25.37 41.25 31.85
CA GLY A 745 26.18 41.16 33.08
C GLY A 745 25.74 40.07 34.07
N ARG A 746 24.83 39.16 33.66
CA ARG A 746 24.36 38.04 34.48
C ARG A 746 25.00 36.72 34.03
N PRO A 747 25.33 35.81 34.97
CA PRO A 747 25.79 34.48 34.61
C PRO A 747 24.70 33.70 33.87
N ALA A 748 25.10 32.71 33.08
CA ALA A 748 24.17 31.81 32.41
C ALA A 748 23.33 31.06 33.47
N PRO A 749 21.99 31.09 33.38
CA PRO A 749 21.14 30.31 34.28
C PRO A 749 21.28 28.81 34.00
N ASP A 750 20.84 27.97 34.95
CA ASP A 750 20.65 26.55 34.65
C ASP A 750 19.52 26.35 33.62
N THR A 751 19.40 25.14 33.08
CA THR A 751 18.46 24.84 31.99
C THR A 751 16.99 25.02 32.40
N SER A 752 16.63 24.72 33.65
CA SER A 752 15.26 24.85 34.15
C SER A 752 14.89 26.32 34.33
N ALA A 753 15.80 27.11 34.91
CA ALA A 753 15.67 28.56 35.05
C ALA A 753 15.67 29.27 33.70
N ALA A 754 16.46 28.78 32.74
CA ALA A 754 16.47 29.30 31.38
C ALA A 754 15.12 29.13 30.68
N LEU A 755 14.49 27.94 30.81
CA LEU A 755 13.17 27.69 30.24
C LEU A 755 12.08 28.51 30.92
N ALA A 756 12.13 28.65 32.26
CA ALA A 756 11.16 29.46 33.02
C ALA A 756 11.31 30.97 32.78
N GLY A 757 12.49 31.43 32.34
CA GLY A 757 12.77 32.86 32.16
C GLY A 757 12.91 33.63 33.47
N THR A 758 12.96 32.94 34.60
CA THR A 758 13.06 33.52 35.94
C THR A 758 14.39 33.12 36.60
N PRO A 759 15.05 34.01 37.37
CA PRO A 759 16.31 33.68 38.05
C PRO A 759 16.20 32.53 39.06
N THR A 760 14.99 32.32 39.62
CA THR A 760 14.71 31.27 40.62
C THR A 760 14.34 29.92 39.98
N GLY A 761 14.11 29.88 38.67
CA GLY A 761 13.56 28.72 37.97
C GLY A 761 12.11 28.38 38.31
N ALA A 762 11.44 29.23 39.10
CA ALA A 762 10.01 29.12 39.32
C ALA A 762 9.26 29.43 38.01
N PRO A 763 8.34 28.56 37.56
CA PRO A 763 7.52 28.81 36.38
C PRO A 763 6.72 30.12 36.52
N PRO A 764 6.52 30.88 35.44
CA PRO A 764 5.62 32.03 35.46
C PRO A 764 4.16 31.59 35.65
N ASN A 765 3.30 32.52 36.08
CA ASN A 765 1.88 32.25 36.28
C ASN A 765 1.24 31.61 35.04
N GLY A 766 0.54 30.50 35.27
CA GLY A 766 -0.14 29.72 34.24
C GLY A 766 0.72 28.63 33.58
N PHE A 767 2.02 28.56 33.86
CA PHE A 767 2.88 27.44 33.42
C PHE A 767 3.21 26.48 34.58
N SER A 768 3.24 25.19 34.29
CA SER A 768 3.62 24.14 35.24
C SER A 768 4.49 23.06 34.58
N PRO A 769 5.45 22.45 35.30
CA PRO A 769 6.18 21.28 34.81
C PRO A 769 5.30 20.08 34.44
N ASN A 770 4.10 19.98 35.02
CA ASN A 770 3.11 18.94 34.74
C ASN A 770 1.86 19.50 34.05
N GLY A 771 1.95 20.69 33.44
CA GLY A 771 0.83 21.34 32.73
C GLY A 771 0.58 20.75 31.35
N ILE A 772 0.46 19.41 31.25
CA ILE A 772 0.24 18.64 30.01
C ILE A 772 -0.73 17.49 30.35
N PRO A 773 -1.75 17.20 29.52
CA PRO A 773 -2.59 16.02 29.69
C PRO A 773 -1.81 14.71 29.65
N ASN A 774 -2.24 13.71 30.43
CA ASN A 774 -1.65 12.37 30.39
C ASN A 774 -1.91 11.63 29.07
N GLN A 775 -2.95 12.01 28.32
CA GLN A 775 -3.29 11.42 27.03
C GLN A 775 -3.54 12.54 26.01
N LEU A 776 -2.83 12.46 24.90
CA LEU A 776 -2.89 13.37 23.77
C LEU A 776 -3.40 12.57 22.58
N SER A 777 -4.62 12.85 22.16
CA SER A 777 -5.22 12.26 20.96
C SER A 777 -5.71 13.37 20.05
N VAL A 778 -5.54 13.16 18.74
CA VAL A 778 -6.23 13.98 17.75
C VAL A 778 -7.68 13.52 17.71
N ASP A 779 -8.63 14.43 17.93
CA ASP A 779 -10.05 14.09 17.82
C ASP A 779 -10.42 13.91 16.34
N THR A 780 -10.79 12.69 15.96
CA THR A 780 -11.19 12.35 14.59
C THR A 780 -12.61 12.79 14.26
N THR A 781 -13.40 13.22 15.25
CA THR A 781 -14.79 13.65 15.08
C THR A 781 -14.95 15.16 14.92
N GLU A 782 -13.94 15.96 15.32
CA GLU A 782 -13.91 17.42 15.15
C GLU A 782 -13.34 17.88 13.79
N ASP A 783 -13.04 16.96 12.87
CA ASP A 783 -12.78 17.29 11.46
C ASP A 783 -14.09 17.70 10.74
N ASP A 784 -14.72 18.77 11.23
CA ASP A 784 -15.90 19.44 10.66
C ASP A 784 -15.55 20.23 9.39
N SER A 785 -14.35 20.05 8.83
CA SER A 785 -14.00 20.59 7.52
C SER A 785 -14.15 19.51 6.45
N ALA A 786 -15.35 19.44 5.89
CA ALA A 786 -15.64 18.79 4.61
C ALA A 786 -14.90 19.44 3.41
N SER A 787 -13.66 19.91 3.58
CA SER A 787 -12.96 20.76 2.62
C SER A 787 -11.46 20.49 2.42
N SER A 788 -10.78 19.72 3.27
CA SER A 788 -9.38 19.33 3.03
C SER A 788 -9.31 17.97 2.33
N ALA A 789 -8.81 17.94 1.09
CA ALA A 789 -8.60 16.67 0.41
C ALA A 789 -7.33 15.98 0.95
N THR A 790 -7.43 14.68 1.22
CA THR A 790 -6.31 13.87 1.71
C THR A 790 -5.63 13.10 0.56
N ASN A 791 -4.33 12.83 0.72
CA ASN A 791 -3.53 12.01 -0.20
C ASN A 791 -3.59 10.50 0.12
N SER A 792 -4.47 10.14 1.05
CA SER A 792 -4.80 8.79 1.50
C SER A 792 -6.11 8.33 0.82
N ALA A 793 -6.34 7.02 0.78
CA ALA A 793 -7.67 6.49 0.45
C ALA A 793 -8.56 6.48 1.69
N GLN A 794 -9.87 6.42 1.43
CA GLN A 794 -10.84 6.01 2.44
C GLN A 794 -10.44 4.64 3.01
N SER A 795 -10.61 4.45 4.32
CA SER A 795 -10.64 3.13 4.92
C SER A 795 -11.69 2.28 4.17
N GLY A 796 -11.28 1.10 3.69
CA GLY A 796 -12.19 0.21 2.96
C GLY A 796 -13.34 -0.22 3.87
N ALA A 797 -14.53 -0.44 3.30
CA ALA A 797 -15.65 -1.00 4.06
C ALA A 797 -15.22 -2.31 4.75
N GLY A 798 -15.40 -2.36 6.07
CA GLY A 798 -14.95 -3.47 6.93
C GLY A 798 -13.59 -3.27 7.63
N ALA A 799 -12.84 -2.21 7.33
CA ALA A 799 -11.73 -1.78 8.17
C ALA A 799 -12.30 -1.03 9.39
N ASN A 800 -12.31 -1.67 10.56
CA ASN A 800 -12.62 -0.95 11.79
C ASN A 800 -11.52 0.09 12.01
N GLU A 801 -11.88 1.37 11.97
CA GLU A 801 -11.08 2.44 12.55
C GLU A 801 -11.08 2.22 14.07
N SER A 802 -10.19 1.35 14.56
CA SER A 802 -10.03 1.16 15.99
C SER A 802 -9.34 2.40 16.55
N SER A 803 -10.11 3.25 17.21
CA SER A 803 -9.62 4.42 17.96
C SER A 803 -8.74 4.07 19.17
N SER A 804 -8.49 2.78 19.41
CA SER A 804 -7.87 2.25 20.64
C SER A 804 -6.44 1.71 20.49
N SER A 805 -5.81 1.82 19.31
CA SER A 805 -4.46 1.25 19.07
C SER A 805 -3.45 2.18 18.38
N ASP A 806 -3.62 3.50 18.45
CA ASP A 806 -2.68 4.46 17.84
C ASP A 806 -1.32 4.56 18.56
N ASP A 807 -1.16 3.98 19.75
CA ASP A 807 0.08 4.04 20.55
C ASP A 807 1.32 3.57 19.77
N SER A 808 1.17 2.52 18.95
CA SER A 808 2.28 1.98 18.16
C SER A 808 2.70 2.90 17.02
N ALA A 809 1.79 3.72 16.48
CA ALA A 809 2.11 4.75 15.47
C ALA A 809 2.81 5.95 16.10
N GLN A 810 2.33 6.36 17.27
CA GLN A 810 2.73 7.60 17.94
C GLN A 810 4.13 7.48 18.56
N GLY A 811 4.55 6.30 19.02
CA GLY A 811 5.93 6.06 19.43
C GLY A 811 6.42 7.00 20.55
N GLY A 812 5.53 7.28 21.51
CA GLY A 812 5.81 8.14 22.67
C GLY A 812 5.40 9.61 22.54
N THR A 813 4.66 10.00 21.48
CA THR A 813 4.13 11.37 21.32
C THR A 813 2.72 11.58 21.87
N ALA A 814 2.11 10.51 22.39
CA ALA A 814 0.76 10.44 22.95
C ALA A 814 0.58 11.09 24.33
N GLY A 815 1.65 11.63 24.92
CA GLY A 815 1.67 11.96 26.35
C GLY A 815 1.99 10.73 27.20
N GLY A 816 1.65 10.79 28.48
CA GLY A 816 1.92 9.76 29.47
C GLY A 816 2.80 10.25 30.62
N GLN A 817 3.04 9.37 31.59
CA GLN A 817 3.93 9.63 32.72
C GLN A 817 5.24 8.87 32.58
N GLY A 818 6.35 9.54 32.90
CA GLY A 818 7.69 8.99 32.81
C GLY A 818 8.53 9.28 34.05
N ALA A 819 9.84 9.07 33.92
CA ALA A 819 10.79 9.37 34.99
C ALA A 819 10.76 10.86 35.37
N ARG A 820 10.94 11.16 36.67
CA ARG A 820 10.97 12.54 37.17
C ARG A 820 12.12 13.31 36.53
N GLY A 821 11.78 14.42 35.85
CA GLY A 821 12.72 15.26 35.13
C GLY A 821 13.41 16.34 35.97
N ILE A 822 14.30 17.10 35.34
CA ILE A 822 15.20 18.09 35.98
C ILE A 822 14.47 19.26 36.67
N ASN A 823 13.26 19.62 36.23
CA ASN A 823 12.41 20.62 36.89
C ASN A 823 11.26 20.00 37.68
N GLY A 824 11.32 18.70 37.98
CA GLY A 824 10.32 17.98 38.74
C GLY A 824 9.11 17.49 37.95
N SER A 825 9.08 17.68 36.62
CA SER A 825 8.05 17.12 35.74
C SER A 825 8.03 15.59 35.80
N THR A 826 6.86 14.97 35.69
CA THR A 826 6.68 13.52 35.52
C THR A 826 6.11 13.18 34.15
N VAL A 827 6.12 14.12 33.21
CA VAL A 827 5.61 13.91 31.85
C VAL A 827 6.58 13.02 31.06
N GLN A 828 6.04 12.07 30.30
CA GLN A 828 6.81 11.29 29.34
C GLN A 828 7.21 12.19 28.16
N LEU A 829 8.52 12.44 28.01
CA LEU A 829 9.04 13.25 26.91
C LEU A 829 9.12 12.45 25.60
N PRO A 830 8.80 13.07 24.45
CA PRO A 830 8.83 12.42 23.14
C PRO A 830 10.27 12.28 22.60
N PHE A 831 10.41 11.62 21.46
CA PHE A 831 11.63 11.63 20.63
C PHE A 831 12.89 11.01 21.25
N GLY A 832 12.78 10.41 22.43
CA GLY A 832 13.95 9.98 23.22
C GLY A 832 14.67 11.16 23.90
N LEU A 833 13.99 12.28 24.13
CA LEU A 833 14.50 13.36 24.98
C LEU A 833 14.66 12.87 26.42
N SER A 834 15.79 13.18 27.03
CA SER A 834 16.15 12.73 28.38
C SER A 834 15.48 13.63 29.43
N PRO A 835 14.63 13.09 30.33
CA PRO A 835 14.03 13.86 31.42
C PRO A 835 15.07 14.49 32.36
N SER A 836 16.25 13.86 32.49
CA SER A 836 17.34 14.33 33.33
C SER A 836 18.04 15.60 32.81
N GLN A 837 17.82 15.97 31.55
CA GLN A 837 18.47 17.11 30.89
C GLN A 837 17.47 18.11 30.30
N THR A 838 16.23 17.67 30.05
CA THR A 838 15.23 18.46 29.33
C THR A 838 14.11 18.87 30.28
N PRO A 839 14.06 20.14 30.73
CA PRO A 839 12.89 20.66 31.42
C PRO A 839 11.72 20.82 30.44
N VAL A 840 10.51 20.82 30.97
CA VAL A 840 9.28 21.05 30.20
C VAL A 840 8.36 21.99 30.97
N LEU A 841 7.63 22.86 30.28
CA LEU A 841 6.59 23.70 30.86
C LEU A 841 5.36 23.67 29.95
N GLY A 842 4.17 23.59 30.53
CA GLY A 842 2.92 23.68 29.80
C GLY A 842 1.82 24.42 30.56
N THR A 843 0.79 24.84 29.83
CA THR A 843 -0.31 25.68 30.34
C THR A 843 -1.61 24.92 30.62
N TYR A 844 -1.64 23.61 30.35
CA TYR A 844 -2.84 22.80 30.62
C TYR A 844 -3.19 22.82 32.11
N GLY A 845 -4.46 23.06 32.42
CA GLY A 845 -4.94 23.22 33.80
C GLY A 845 -4.60 24.57 34.43
N SER A 846 -4.15 25.56 33.66
CA SER A 846 -3.94 26.94 34.15
C SER A 846 -5.26 27.53 34.70
N PRO A 847 -5.30 28.06 35.94
CA PRO A 847 -6.52 28.59 36.55
C PRO A 847 -7.16 29.76 35.78
N THR A 848 -6.36 30.53 35.04
CA THR A 848 -6.80 31.72 34.29
C THR A 848 -7.06 31.43 32.82
N GLY A 849 -6.76 30.22 32.34
CA GLY A 849 -6.83 29.86 30.91
C GLY A 849 -5.97 30.74 30.00
N THR A 850 -5.02 31.49 30.55
CA THR A 850 -4.11 32.38 29.81
C THR A 850 -2.78 32.40 30.52
N ALA A 851 -1.70 32.52 29.76
CA ALA A 851 -0.34 32.53 30.29
C ALA A 851 0.63 33.22 29.32
N SER A 852 1.74 33.72 29.85
CA SER A 852 2.82 34.25 29.01
C SER A 852 4.17 33.84 29.57
N LEU A 853 5.05 33.42 28.67
CA LEU A 853 6.42 33.00 29.00
C LEU A 853 7.40 33.68 28.04
N THR A 854 8.50 34.17 28.57
CA THR A 854 9.66 34.61 27.79
C THR A 854 10.87 33.94 28.39
N THR A 855 11.49 33.03 27.64
CA THR A 855 12.65 32.29 28.15
C THR A 855 13.87 33.20 28.29
N SER A 856 14.89 32.74 28.99
CA SER A 856 16.23 33.33 28.91
C SER A 856 16.82 33.20 27.49
N TRP A 857 17.91 33.91 27.22
CA TRP A 857 18.67 33.79 25.98
C TRP A 857 19.49 32.50 25.94
N TYR A 858 19.47 31.82 24.81
CA TYR A 858 20.24 30.62 24.51
C TYR A 858 21.31 30.93 23.46
N SER A 859 22.52 30.41 23.67
CA SER A 859 23.63 30.53 22.73
C SER A 859 23.41 29.59 21.54
N MET A 860 23.49 30.14 20.33
CA MET A 860 23.46 29.35 19.10
C MET A 860 24.89 28.97 18.68
N PRO A 861 25.09 27.77 18.13
CA PRO A 861 26.36 27.40 17.50
C PRO A 861 26.58 28.20 16.21
N ALA A 862 27.81 28.12 15.67
CA ALA A 862 28.09 28.64 14.33
C ALA A 862 27.19 27.95 13.30
N ARG A 863 26.75 28.70 12.27
CA ARG A 863 25.91 28.16 11.20
C ARG A 863 26.63 27.03 10.47
N SER A 864 25.90 25.96 10.20
CA SER A 864 26.40 24.78 9.48
C SER A 864 25.28 24.16 8.66
N ASP A 865 25.60 23.70 7.44
CA ASP A 865 24.66 22.99 6.58
C ASP A 865 24.21 21.64 7.17
N ALA A 866 25.02 21.08 8.08
CA ALA A 866 24.68 19.87 8.81
C ALA A 866 23.63 20.10 9.92
N ALA A 867 23.40 21.35 10.33
CA ALA A 867 22.42 21.72 11.36
C ALA A 867 21.53 22.88 10.86
N PRO A 868 20.65 22.63 9.87
CA PRO A 868 19.93 23.69 9.16
C PRO A 868 18.69 24.24 9.90
N LEU A 869 18.28 23.60 11.00
CA LEU A 869 17.06 23.93 11.73
C LEU A 869 17.33 24.25 13.20
N LEU A 870 16.61 25.25 13.71
CA LEU A 870 16.30 25.39 15.12
C LEU A 870 14.95 24.71 15.36
N THR A 871 14.87 23.83 16.35
CA THR A 871 13.66 23.05 16.65
C THR A 871 13.27 23.14 18.11
N ILE A 872 11.97 22.98 18.38
CA ILE A 872 11.38 22.98 19.72
C ILE A 872 10.36 21.85 19.76
N ALA A 873 10.48 20.93 20.72
CA ALA A 873 9.40 19.96 20.93
C ALA A 873 8.25 20.68 21.66
N VAL A 874 7.06 20.61 21.07
CA VAL A 874 5.84 21.29 21.51
C VAL A 874 4.68 20.30 21.57
N ALA A 875 3.72 20.53 22.46
CA ALA A 875 2.41 19.89 22.48
C ALA A 875 1.31 20.95 22.66
N GLY A 876 0.08 20.59 22.33
CA GLY A 876 -1.07 21.51 22.32
C GLY A 876 -1.23 22.31 21.03
N SER A 877 -2.06 23.35 21.07
CA SER A 877 -2.46 24.16 19.91
C SER A 877 -1.48 25.31 19.70
N VAL A 878 -0.88 25.41 18.52
CA VAL A 878 0.16 26.41 18.20
C VAL A 878 -0.15 27.07 16.87
N GLN A 879 -0.09 28.40 16.84
CA GLN A 879 -0.14 29.14 15.60
C GLN A 879 1.14 28.91 14.77
N ALA A 880 1.00 28.28 13.61
CA ALA A 880 2.10 27.92 12.75
C ALA A 880 1.72 27.94 11.26
N THR A 881 2.73 28.01 10.39
CA THR A 881 2.54 27.92 8.94
C THR A 881 2.80 26.50 8.45
N ASP A 882 1.90 25.96 7.62
CA ASP A 882 2.04 24.63 7.05
C ASP A 882 2.86 24.59 5.74
N GLY A 883 2.95 23.40 5.14
CA GLY A 883 3.67 23.14 3.89
C GLY A 883 3.10 23.77 2.62
N VAL A 884 1.91 24.37 2.67
CA VAL A 884 1.30 25.12 1.56
C VAL A 884 1.23 26.62 1.83
N GLY A 885 1.76 27.08 2.97
CA GLY A 885 1.85 28.48 3.33
C GLY A 885 0.60 29.01 4.05
N VAL A 886 -0.29 28.13 4.52
CA VAL A 886 -1.48 28.52 5.29
C VAL A 886 -1.08 28.65 6.76
N VAL A 887 -1.53 29.73 7.40
CA VAL A 887 -1.33 29.97 8.83
C VAL A 887 -2.52 29.38 9.59
N HIS A 888 -2.25 28.38 10.42
CA HIS A 888 -3.24 27.78 11.30
C HIS A 888 -3.35 28.57 12.61
N PRO A 889 -4.56 28.79 13.15
CA PRO A 889 -4.75 29.45 14.44
C PRO A 889 -4.23 28.57 15.60
N GLY A 890 -3.97 29.19 16.75
CA GLY A 890 -3.50 28.51 17.97
C GLY A 890 -2.71 29.46 18.87
N GLN A 891 -2.02 28.93 19.89
CA GLN A 891 -1.23 29.75 20.81
C GLN A 891 0.07 30.23 20.15
N GLN A 892 0.51 31.45 20.49
CA GLN A 892 1.68 32.03 19.83
C GLN A 892 2.97 31.48 20.43
N VAL A 893 3.83 30.94 19.59
CA VAL A 893 5.21 30.56 19.94
C VAL A 893 6.16 31.20 18.92
N ILE A 894 6.99 32.14 19.36
CA ILE A 894 7.86 32.94 18.48
C ILE A 894 9.31 32.78 18.91
N ALA A 895 10.21 32.57 17.95
CA ALA A 895 11.65 32.61 18.18
C ALA A 895 12.15 34.04 17.97
N ARG A 896 12.69 34.68 19.01
CA ARG A 896 13.36 35.99 18.93
C ARG A 896 14.86 35.81 18.88
N PHE A 897 15.50 36.43 17.88
CA PHE A 897 16.94 36.37 17.66
C PHE A 897 17.63 37.63 18.16
N GLY A 898 18.84 37.45 18.68
CA GLY A 898 19.68 38.51 19.19
C GLY A 898 21.15 38.30 18.81
N ARG A 899 21.93 39.35 19.02
CA ARG A 899 23.38 39.33 18.94
C ARG A 899 23.99 39.80 20.25
N LEU A 900 25.02 39.12 20.75
CA LEU A 900 25.79 39.60 21.89
C LEU A 900 26.69 40.78 21.47
N GLY A 901 26.48 41.94 22.08
CA GLY A 901 27.32 43.12 21.94
C GLY A 901 28.67 42.98 22.65
N ALA A 902 29.65 43.81 22.29
CA ALA A 902 30.95 43.82 22.95
C ALA A 902 30.86 44.23 24.45
N ASP A 903 29.80 44.94 24.83
CA ASP A 903 29.47 45.33 26.20
C ASP A 903 28.70 44.24 26.97
N GLY A 904 28.51 43.06 26.38
CA GLY A 904 27.78 41.94 26.97
C GLY A 904 26.25 42.09 26.95
N ARG A 905 25.71 43.15 26.32
CA ARG A 905 24.27 43.35 26.16
C ARG A 905 23.73 42.66 24.92
N VAL A 906 22.47 42.23 24.96
CA VAL A 906 21.82 41.63 23.78
C VAL A 906 21.23 42.70 22.88
N ILE A 907 21.64 42.70 21.61
CA ILE A 907 21.07 43.52 20.55
C ILE A 907 20.00 42.68 19.82
N PRO A 908 18.70 43.02 19.91
CA PRO A 908 17.65 42.30 19.19
C PRO A 908 17.82 42.45 17.67
N LEU A 909 17.64 41.36 16.92
CA LEU A 909 17.80 41.36 15.47
C LEU A 909 16.49 41.10 14.70
N GLY A 910 15.60 40.28 15.24
CA GLY A 910 14.35 39.93 14.56
C GLY A 910 13.63 38.76 15.21
N THR A 911 12.50 38.36 14.63
CA THR A 911 11.66 37.25 15.09
C THR A 911 11.26 36.34 13.95
N MET A 912 10.97 35.07 14.25
CA MET A 912 10.41 34.12 13.31
C MET A 912 9.22 33.39 13.92
N THR A 913 8.21 33.12 13.10
CA THR A 913 7.13 32.18 13.39
C THR A 913 7.51 30.76 12.95
N PRO A 914 6.96 29.73 13.60
CA PRO A 914 7.31 28.35 13.32
C PRO A 914 6.64 27.83 12.05
N LEU A 915 7.32 26.87 11.43
CA LEU A 915 6.69 25.90 10.54
C LEU A 915 6.26 24.67 11.35
N ASP A 916 5.10 24.11 11.04
CA ASP A 916 4.53 22.93 11.70
C ASP A 916 3.89 22.00 10.66
N ILE A 917 3.88 20.71 10.98
CA ILE A 917 3.36 19.66 10.10
C ILE A 917 2.33 18.75 10.76
N GLY A 918 2.21 18.84 12.08
CA GLY A 918 1.46 17.87 12.87
C GLY A 918 0.12 18.41 13.34
N GLU A 919 -0.79 17.49 13.59
CA GLU A 919 -2.09 17.78 14.17
C GLU A 919 -1.93 17.95 15.69
N ALA A 920 -2.46 19.06 16.20
CA ALA A 920 -2.61 19.27 17.63
C ALA A 920 -3.58 18.22 18.22
N PRO A 921 -3.45 17.82 19.50
CA PRO A 921 -2.54 18.36 20.51
C PRO A 921 -1.26 17.53 20.73
N THR A 922 -0.94 16.55 19.87
CA THR A 922 0.19 15.61 20.08
C THR A 922 1.57 16.30 20.09
N TRP A 923 2.56 15.62 20.71
CA TRP A 923 3.94 16.08 20.69
C TRP A 923 4.52 16.11 19.27
N ARG A 924 5.05 17.26 18.87
CA ARG A 924 5.66 17.49 17.55
C ARG A 924 6.81 18.49 17.65
N ASN A 925 7.57 18.65 16.57
CA ASN A 925 8.66 19.62 16.54
C ASN A 925 8.29 20.82 15.66
N LEU A 926 8.23 22.00 16.28
CA LEU A 926 8.22 23.27 15.56
C LEU A 926 9.58 23.49 14.90
N ARG A 927 9.57 24.09 13.70
CA ARG A 927 10.76 24.20 12.85
C ARG A 927 11.00 25.67 12.48
N PHE A 928 12.21 26.13 12.71
CA PHE A 928 12.67 27.47 12.33
C PHE A 928 13.90 27.32 11.42
N PRO A 929 13.75 27.43 10.08
CA PRO A 929 14.86 27.29 9.16
C PRO A 929 15.92 28.38 9.37
N LEU A 930 17.14 27.98 9.75
CA LEU A 930 18.21 28.92 10.10
C LEU A 930 18.68 29.76 8.90
N ALA A 931 18.45 29.28 7.67
CA ALA A 931 18.67 30.06 6.45
C ALA A 931 17.88 31.38 6.43
N ASN A 932 16.69 31.40 7.05
CA ASN A 932 15.82 32.57 7.12
C ASN A 932 16.07 33.42 8.38
N SER A 933 16.91 32.95 9.31
CA SER A 933 17.20 33.70 10.54
C SER A 933 18.04 34.94 10.26
N PRO A 934 17.92 36.02 11.07
CA PRO A 934 18.70 37.24 10.88
C PRO A 934 20.20 36.99 10.81
N ALA A 935 20.90 37.67 9.89
CA ALA A 935 22.34 37.55 9.75
C ALA A 935 23.06 37.98 11.04
N ARG A 936 24.09 37.22 11.44
CA ARG A 936 24.89 37.44 12.67
C ARG A 936 24.14 37.24 13.99
N ALA A 937 22.99 36.58 13.98
CA ALA A 937 22.37 36.12 15.22
C ALA A 937 23.24 35.02 15.85
N ASP A 938 23.59 35.20 17.12
CA ASP A 938 24.31 34.23 17.97
C ASP A 938 23.51 33.85 19.22
N LEU A 939 22.37 34.51 19.47
CA LEU A 939 21.45 34.23 20.56
C LEU A 939 20.02 34.03 20.05
N VAL A 940 19.26 33.18 20.74
CA VAL A 940 17.81 33.00 20.53
C VAL A 940 17.08 32.86 21.86
N ARG A 941 15.84 33.34 21.93
CA ARG A 941 14.92 33.06 23.05
C ARG A 941 13.51 32.81 22.52
N ILE A 942 12.69 32.12 23.30
CA ILE A 942 11.32 31.77 22.92
C ILE A 942 10.33 32.65 23.69
N GLU A 943 9.37 33.19 22.97
CA GLU A 943 8.26 33.98 23.49
C GLU A 943 6.96 33.22 23.24
N VAL A 944 6.23 32.92 24.31
CA VAL A 944 4.98 32.16 24.28
C VAL A 944 3.85 33.01 24.84
N ARG A 945 2.72 33.03 24.14
CA ARG A 945 1.47 33.64 24.60
C ARG A 945 0.32 32.66 24.42
N ASP A 946 -0.22 32.23 25.55
CA ASP A 946 -1.48 31.50 25.63
C ASP A 946 -2.59 32.50 25.97
N THR A 947 -3.51 32.69 25.04
CA THR A 947 -4.53 33.74 25.08
C THR A 947 -5.95 33.22 25.09
N ALA A 948 -6.13 31.90 25.00
CA ALA A 948 -7.44 31.28 24.84
C ALA A 948 -7.89 30.60 26.14
N GLY A 949 -8.99 31.05 26.73
CA GLY A 949 -9.54 30.46 27.95
C GLY A 949 -10.20 29.08 27.78
N ALA A 950 -10.19 28.51 26.57
CA ALA A 950 -10.80 27.22 26.30
C ALA A 950 -9.90 26.09 26.85
N PRO A 951 -10.42 25.08 27.57
CA PRO A 951 -9.60 24.00 28.15
C PRO A 951 -8.81 23.17 27.13
N ALA A 952 -9.29 23.11 25.88
CA ALA A 952 -8.62 22.43 24.77
C ALA A 952 -7.46 23.25 24.18
N GLU A 953 -7.44 24.56 24.44
CA GLU A 953 -6.40 25.48 23.97
C GLU A 953 -5.34 25.64 25.05
N TRP A 954 -4.19 25.00 24.83
CA TRP A 954 -3.04 25.07 25.71
C TRP A 954 -1.77 24.86 24.89
N VAL A 955 -0.62 25.16 25.48
CA VAL A 955 0.68 24.94 24.85
C VAL A 955 1.67 24.43 25.87
N ALA A 956 2.51 23.48 25.45
CA ALA A 956 3.66 23.04 26.22
C ALA A 956 4.90 22.97 25.34
N LEU A 957 6.05 23.29 25.91
CA LEU A 957 7.31 23.35 25.19
C LEU A 957 8.50 22.89 26.01
N THR A 958 9.53 22.48 25.27
CA THR A 958 10.88 22.19 25.74
C THR A 958 11.85 23.32 25.33
N PRO A 959 13.11 23.33 25.82
CA PRO A 959 14.11 24.28 25.34
C PRO A 959 14.39 24.13 23.84
N PRO A 960 14.81 25.22 23.17
CA PRO A 960 15.22 25.16 21.78
C PRO A 960 16.50 24.32 21.59
N ARG A 961 16.60 23.66 20.43
CA ARG A 961 17.78 22.88 20.04
C ARG A 961 18.19 23.09 18.59
N ILE A 962 19.49 22.98 18.33
CA ILE A 962 20.10 22.98 16.99
C ILE A 962 21.01 21.76 16.93
N THR A 963 20.55 20.72 16.23
CA THR A 963 21.23 19.41 16.19
C THR A 963 21.77 19.15 14.79
N THR A 964 22.97 18.56 14.73
CA THR A 964 23.51 18.04 13.48
C THR A 964 22.73 16.81 13.03
N MET A 965 22.30 16.78 11.77
CA MET A 965 21.47 15.73 11.20
C MET A 965 22.25 14.91 10.17
N ALA A 966 21.95 13.61 10.10
CA ALA A 966 22.45 12.71 9.07
C ALA A 966 21.31 12.26 8.17
N THR A 967 21.59 11.70 6.99
CA THR A 967 20.51 11.16 6.15
C THR A 967 19.91 9.90 6.78
N LEU A 968 18.67 9.55 6.43
CA LEU A 968 18.07 8.29 6.86
C LEU A 968 18.90 7.10 6.39
N ASN A 969 19.47 7.16 5.18
CA ASN A 969 20.37 6.12 4.68
C ASN A 969 21.65 5.99 5.53
N ASP A 970 22.17 7.06 6.12
CA ASP A 970 23.34 7.00 7.01
C ASP A 970 23.00 6.44 8.39
N VAL A 971 21.80 6.75 8.92
CA VAL A 971 21.38 6.31 10.26
C VAL A 971 20.89 4.87 10.27
N VAL A 972 20.01 4.51 9.32
CA VAL A 972 19.41 3.17 9.23
C VAL A 972 20.34 2.21 8.47
N GLY A 973 21.11 2.73 7.50
CA GLY A 973 21.93 1.91 6.64
C GLY A 973 21.12 1.03 5.68
N ARG A 974 21.79 -0.04 5.22
CA ARG A 974 21.26 -1.01 4.24
C ARG A 974 21.24 -2.44 4.76
N THR A 975 21.68 -2.66 6.00
CA THR A 975 21.86 -3.99 6.60
C THR A 975 20.93 -4.22 7.78
N ASP A 976 20.57 -3.16 8.50
CA ASP A 976 19.58 -3.27 9.55
C ASP A 976 18.22 -3.66 8.95
N ARG A 977 17.50 -4.47 9.71
CA ARG A 977 16.19 -4.97 9.33
C ARG A 977 15.14 -3.92 9.66
N VAL A 978 14.34 -3.57 8.67
CA VAL A 978 13.37 -2.49 8.76
C VAL A 978 11.97 -3.04 8.50
N PHE A 979 11.03 -2.68 9.36
CA PHE A 979 9.61 -2.79 9.04
C PHE A 979 9.21 -1.57 8.23
N ILE A 980 9.18 -1.70 6.90
CA ILE A 980 8.72 -0.63 6.01
C ILE A 980 7.22 -0.86 5.79
N ASP A 981 6.40 0.12 6.14
CA ASP A 981 4.96 0.08 5.90
C ASP A 981 4.67 -0.05 4.38
N TRP A 982 3.48 -0.52 4.02
CA TRP A 982 3.19 -0.93 2.65
C TRP A 982 3.21 0.21 1.61
N LEU A 983 2.87 1.45 1.99
CA LEU A 983 2.92 2.62 1.10
C LEU A 983 4.38 3.04 0.76
N PRO A 984 5.28 3.27 1.75
CA PRO A 984 6.60 3.83 1.48
C PRO A 984 7.61 2.86 0.83
N GLY A 985 7.32 1.55 0.72
CA GLY A 985 8.27 0.53 0.26
C GLY A 985 9.04 0.87 -1.04
N MET A 986 8.39 1.53 -2.01
CA MET A 986 8.98 1.86 -3.31
C MET A 986 9.95 3.06 -3.27
N VAL A 987 9.83 3.95 -2.28
CA VAL A 987 10.70 5.13 -2.14
C VAL A 987 11.89 4.89 -1.20
N PHE A 988 11.92 3.76 -0.50
CA PHE A 988 13.04 3.28 0.33
C PHE A 988 13.62 1.94 -0.19
N PRO A 989 14.09 1.86 -1.44
CA PRO A 989 14.54 0.60 -2.02
C PRO A 989 15.84 0.06 -1.39
N CYS A 990 16.67 0.91 -0.77
CA CYS A 990 17.96 0.52 -0.18
C CYS A 990 17.84 -0.12 1.20
N GLN A 991 16.81 0.24 1.98
CA GLN A 991 16.59 -0.32 3.31
C GLN A 991 16.15 -1.78 3.17
N GLN A 992 16.67 -2.66 4.04
CA GLN A 992 16.42 -4.10 3.98
C GLN A 992 15.14 -4.42 4.77
N PRO A 993 14.04 -4.82 4.11
CA PRO A 993 12.84 -5.25 4.83
C PRO A 993 13.16 -6.48 5.67
N MET A 994 12.49 -6.62 6.82
CA MET A 994 12.57 -7.85 7.61
C MET A 994 12.11 -9.05 6.75
N ALA A 995 12.91 -10.11 6.74
CA ALA A 995 12.59 -11.30 5.95
C ALA A 995 11.71 -12.27 6.75
N VAL A 996 10.91 -13.05 6.04
CA VAL A 996 10.26 -14.27 6.56
C VAL A 996 11.11 -15.46 6.18
N LYS A 997 11.36 -16.37 7.12
CA LYS A 997 12.08 -17.63 6.87
C LYS A 997 11.46 -18.75 7.71
N ASN A 998 11.09 -19.86 7.08
CA ASN A 998 10.54 -21.04 7.75
C ASN A 998 9.37 -20.73 8.70
N GLY A 999 8.48 -19.81 8.31
CA GLY A 999 7.34 -19.39 9.13
C GLY A 999 7.67 -18.42 10.27
N VAL A 1000 8.93 -17.98 10.38
CA VAL A 1000 9.39 -17.01 11.40
C VAL A 1000 9.80 -15.69 10.75
N LEU A 1001 9.30 -14.58 11.29
CA LEU A 1001 9.65 -13.23 10.89
C LEU A 1001 10.97 -12.80 11.54
N GLN A 1002 11.78 -11.99 10.88
CA GLN A 1002 12.92 -11.40 11.55
C GLN A 1002 12.52 -10.19 12.40
N VAL A 1003 13.04 -10.10 13.62
CA VAL A 1003 12.82 -8.93 14.49
C VAL A 1003 13.46 -7.67 13.85
N PRO A 1004 12.69 -6.60 13.57
CA PRO A 1004 13.19 -5.36 13.00
C PRO A 1004 13.77 -4.41 14.07
N LYS A 1005 14.70 -3.54 13.68
CA LYS A 1005 15.23 -2.45 14.52
C LYS A 1005 14.56 -1.11 14.27
N TRP A 1006 13.96 -0.96 13.09
CA TRP A 1006 13.42 0.31 12.60
C TRP A 1006 12.04 0.09 11.99
N ARG A 1007 11.19 1.12 12.05
CA ARG A 1007 9.96 1.21 11.25
C ARG A 1007 9.98 2.47 10.40
N ILE A 1008 9.62 2.36 9.13
CA ILE A 1008 9.42 3.50 8.23
C ILE A 1008 7.95 3.57 7.85
N MET A 1009 7.32 4.69 8.17
CA MET A 1009 5.87 4.93 8.01
C MET A 1009 5.63 6.04 6.98
N PRO A 1010 4.47 6.04 6.28
CA PRO A 1010 4.03 7.20 5.49
C PRO A 1010 3.65 8.37 6.41
N ASP A 1011 3.07 9.44 5.84
CA ASP A 1011 2.52 10.57 6.60
C ASP A 1011 1.52 10.13 7.68
N ALA A 1012 1.28 10.99 8.67
CA ALA A 1012 0.48 10.64 9.85
C ALA A 1012 -0.95 10.17 9.49
N ASP A 1013 -1.61 10.85 8.54
CA ASP A 1013 -2.96 10.50 8.10
C ASP A 1013 -3.00 9.13 7.40
N ALA A 1014 -2.09 8.89 6.45
CA ALA A 1014 -1.97 7.59 5.78
C ALA A 1014 -1.55 6.47 6.76
N THR A 1015 -0.78 6.79 7.80
CA THR A 1015 -0.40 5.84 8.84
C THR A 1015 -1.64 5.38 9.61
N ARG A 1016 -2.46 6.31 10.12
CA ARG A 1016 -3.72 6.03 10.83
C ARG A 1016 -4.73 5.28 9.95
N LYS A 1017 -5.10 5.87 8.81
CA LYS A 1017 -6.22 5.40 7.98
C LYS A 1017 -5.90 4.14 7.19
N ASN A 1018 -4.64 3.96 6.78
CA ASN A 1018 -4.27 2.89 5.86
C ASN A 1018 -3.27 1.89 6.43
N SER A 1019 -2.19 2.33 7.09
CA SER A 1019 -1.13 1.41 7.54
C SER A 1019 -1.53 0.63 8.79
N GLN A 1020 -2.02 1.32 9.82
CA GLN A 1020 -2.44 0.73 11.10
C GLN A 1020 -3.62 -0.23 10.92
N THR A 1021 -4.60 0.15 10.12
CA THR A 1021 -5.80 -0.68 9.85
C THR A 1021 -5.50 -1.90 8.97
N TRP A 1022 -4.65 -1.76 7.95
CA TRP A 1022 -4.35 -2.85 7.02
C TRP A 1022 -3.44 -3.91 7.62
N MET A 1023 -2.41 -3.48 8.36
CA MET A 1023 -1.37 -4.36 8.91
C MET A 1023 -1.62 -4.80 10.35
N ALA A 1024 -2.83 -4.52 10.87
CA ALA A 1024 -3.22 -4.83 12.24
C ALA A 1024 -3.03 -6.31 12.59
N GLY A 1025 -2.71 -6.58 13.85
CA GLY A 1025 -2.64 -7.96 14.35
C GLY A 1025 -3.96 -8.71 14.23
N THR A 1026 -5.10 -8.05 14.39
CA THR A 1026 -6.42 -8.70 14.22
C THR A 1026 -6.66 -9.22 12.81
N ALA A 1027 -5.92 -8.72 11.82
CA ALA A 1027 -5.97 -9.16 10.44
C ALA A 1027 -4.75 -10.00 10.01
N GLY A 1028 -3.92 -10.44 10.97
CA GLY A 1028 -2.74 -11.26 10.68
C GLY A 1028 -1.55 -10.49 10.12
N GLY A 1029 -1.49 -9.16 10.29
CA GLY A 1029 -0.39 -8.33 9.79
C GLY A 1029 0.76 -8.17 10.80
N PRO A 1030 1.93 -7.67 10.37
CA PRO A 1030 3.13 -7.61 11.19
C PRO A 1030 3.03 -6.80 12.48
N LEU A 1031 2.05 -5.88 12.59
CA LEU A 1031 1.84 -5.11 13.83
C LEU A 1031 1.47 -6.03 15.01
N GLY A 1032 0.75 -7.13 14.76
CA GLY A 1032 0.43 -8.11 15.79
C GLY A 1032 1.66 -8.80 16.41
N ILE A 1033 2.81 -8.75 15.72
CA ILE A 1033 4.10 -9.24 16.22
C ILE A 1033 4.89 -8.08 16.85
N THR A 1034 5.04 -6.96 16.15
CA THR A 1034 5.90 -5.87 16.64
C THR A 1034 5.35 -5.25 17.92
N GLU A 1035 4.03 -5.07 18.03
CA GLU A 1035 3.39 -4.55 19.25
C GLU A 1035 3.47 -5.53 20.43
N ALA A 1036 3.58 -6.82 20.14
CA ALA A 1036 3.66 -7.86 21.16
C ALA A 1036 5.05 -7.95 21.80
N MET A 1037 6.12 -7.47 21.14
CA MET A 1037 7.49 -7.65 21.65
C MET A 1037 8.42 -6.42 21.57
N LEU A 1038 8.00 -5.33 20.92
CA LEU A 1038 8.83 -4.14 20.70
C LEU A 1038 8.17 -2.88 21.25
N THR A 1039 8.99 -2.00 21.82
CA THR A 1039 8.62 -0.62 22.17
C THR A 1039 9.10 0.34 21.07
N PRO A 1040 8.19 1.07 20.39
CA PRO A 1040 8.56 2.07 19.41
C PRO A 1040 8.98 3.40 20.06
N THR A 1041 9.99 4.05 19.49
CA THR A 1041 10.34 5.45 19.76
C THR A 1041 10.39 6.22 18.44
N LEU A 1042 9.50 7.19 18.25
CA LEU A 1042 9.49 8.03 17.06
C LEU A 1042 10.71 8.97 17.08
N LEU A 1043 11.48 9.07 16.00
CA LEU A 1043 12.60 9.99 15.89
C LEU A 1043 12.22 11.29 15.17
N PRO A 1044 12.83 12.45 15.52
CA PRO A 1044 12.65 13.67 14.75
C PRO A 1044 13.30 13.53 13.38
N THR A 1045 12.49 13.67 12.34
CA THR A 1045 12.94 13.59 10.96
C THR A 1045 12.36 14.73 10.12
N TYR A 1046 13.10 15.13 9.09
CA TYR A 1046 12.81 16.32 8.31
C TYR A 1046 13.12 16.06 6.84
N LEU A 1047 12.24 16.51 5.94
CA LEU A 1047 12.53 16.46 4.52
C LEU A 1047 13.42 17.65 4.14
N ARG A 1048 14.63 17.37 3.64
CA ARG A 1048 15.62 18.38 3.27
C ARG A 1048 15.00 19.45 2.37
N ASN A 1049 15.17 20.72 2.74
CA ASN A 1049 14.68 21.90 2.01
C ASN A 1049 13.16 21.98 1.79
N ASN A 1050 12.38 21.10 2.40
CA ASN A 1050 10.92 21.13 2.38
C ASN A 1050 10.42 20.93 3.83
N TRP A 1051 10.82 21.88 4.67
CA TRP A 1051 10.75 21.80 6.13
C TRP A 1051 9.34 21.78 6.72
N ALA A 1052 8.31 22.09 5.93
CA ALA A 1052 6.92 22.06 6.38
C ALA A 1052 6.13 20.90 5.72
N ARG A 1053 6.85 19.91 5.16
CA ARG A 1053 6.25 18.67 4.67
C ARG A 1053 6.24 17.61 5.76
N ASP A 1054 5.08 16.99 5.96
CA ASP A 1054 5.03 15.66 6.54
C ASP A 1054 5.40 14.65 5.44
N TRP A 1055 6.55 14.00 5.61
CA TRP A 1055 6.98 12.93 4.71
C TRP A 1055 6.61 11.54 5.25
N GLY A 1056 6.28 11.47 6.54
CA GLY A 1056 6.15 10.26 7.31
C GLY A 1056 7.07 10.20 8.51
N GLY A 1057 7.23 8.99 9.05
CA GLY A 1057 7.89 8.75 10.33
C GLY A 1057 8.98 7.69 10.27
N LEU A 1058 10.00 7.87 11.10
CA LEU A 1058 11.00 6.84 11.40
C LEU A 1058 10.90 6.50 12.89
N GLN A 1059 10.62 5.24 13.21
CA GLN A 1059 10.68 4.74 14.58
C GLN A 1059 11.91 3.87 14.79
N ARG A 1060 12.51 3.97 15.96
CA ARG A 1060 13.44 2.96 16.49
C ARG A 1060 12.67 1.98 17.36
N PHE A 1061 12.89 0.70 17.17
CA PHE A 1061 12.37 -0.35 18.03
C PHE A 1061 13.40 -0.76 19.08
N THR A 1062 12.91 -1.01 20.30
CA THR A 1062 13.66 -1.65 21.38
C THR A 1062 12.87 -2.88 21.81
N GLU A 1063 13.54 -4.02 21.99
CA GLU A 1063 12.87 -5.23 22.50
C GLU A 1063 12.43 -5.03 23.95
N ILE A 1064 11.21 -5.45 24.27
CA ILE A 1064 10.64 -5.36 25.63
C ILE A 1064 11.41 -6.29 26.57
N ASP A 1065 11.67 -7.52 26.13
CA ASP A 1065 12.53 -8.49 26.79
C ASP A 1065 13.53 -9.03 25.75
N PRO A 1066 14.78 -8.53 25.74
CA PRO A 1066 15.76 -8.89 24.72
C PRO A 1066 16.06 -10.39 24.65
N ALA A 1067 15.85 -10.99 23.48
CA ALA A 1067 16.02 -12.43 23.30
C ALA A 1067 16.78 -12.78 22.01
N PRO A 1068 17.76 -13.71 22.04
CA PRO A 1068 18.39 -14.20 20.82
C PRO A 1068 17.37 -14.95 19.94
N PRO A 1069 17.54 -14.96 18.60
CA PRO A 1069 16.71 -15.77 17.73
C PRO A 1069 16.75 -17.27 18.10
N ALA A 1070 15.60 -17.92 18.13
CA ALA A 1070 15.51 -19.35 18.41
C ALA A 1070 16.22 -20.19 17.33
N ARG A 1071 16.90 -21.25 17.75
CA ARG A 1071 17.34 -22.32 16.85
C ARG A 1071 16.14 -23.21 16.53
N LEU A 1072 15.79 -23.30 15.25
CA LEU A 1072 14.71 -24.16 14.75
C LEU A 1072 15.28 -25.51 14.32
N ASP A 1073 14.54 -26.58 14.59
CA ASP A 1073 14.84 -27.90 14.05
C ASP A 1073 14.12 -28.03 12.71
N LEU A 1074 14.91 -28.04 11.63
CA LEU A 1074 14.39 -28.02 10.25
C LEU A 1074 14.34 -29.44 9.68
N GLY A 1075 13.27 -29.74 8.94
CA GLY A 1075 13.07 -31.02 8.28
C GLY A 1075 12.43 -30.88 6.91
N THR A 1076 12.11 -32.00 6.29
CA THR A 1076 11.38 -32.04 5.03
C THR A 1076 10.41 -33.22 5.04
N ALA A 1077 9.17 -32.97 4.64
CA ALA A 1077 8.14 -34.00 4.53
C ALA A 1077 7.52 -34.01 3.13
N ARG A 1078 7.37 -35.19 2.54
CA ARG A 1078 6.62 -35.35 1.29
C ARG A 1078 5.13 -35.36 1.62
N ARG A 1079 4.38 -34.40 1.07
CA ARG A 1079 2.93 -34.25 1.29
C ARG A 1079 2.14 -34.45 0.00
N SER A 1080 0.93 -34.98 0.15
CA SER A 1080 -0.07 -35.03 -0.93
C SER A 1080 -0.57 -33.64 -1.27
N GLY A 1081 -1.07 -33.43 -2.49
CA GLY A 1081 -1.68 -32.16 -2.88
C GLY A 1081 -2.96 -31.79 -2.11
N LEU A 1082 -3.51 -32.75 -1.35
CA LEU A 1082 -4.72 -32.61 -0.53
C LEU A 1082 -4.46 -32.55 0.98
N TYR A 1083 -3.19 -32.54 1.40
CA TYR A 1083 -2.84 -32.53 2.82
C TYR A 1083 -3.17 -31.19 3.49
N ASN A 1084 -3.79 -31.26 4.67
CA ASN A 1084 -4.03 -30.12 5.56
C ASN A 1084 -3.71 -30.56 7.00
N PRO A 1085 -2.70 -29.96 7.67
CA PRO A 1085 -2.29 -30.41 9.00
C PRO A 1085 -3.28 -30.01 10.11
N ALA A 1086 -3.82 -28.80 10.02
CA ALA A 1086 -4.78 -28.22 10.95
C ALA A 1086 -5.43 -27.00 10.27
N PRO A 1087 -6.65 -26.59 10.67
CA PRO A 1087 -7.21 -25.35 10.13
C PRO A 1087 -6.35 -24.15 10.56
N MET A 1088 -6.22 -23.16 9.69
CA MET A 1088 -5.54 -21.91 10.02
C MET A 1088 -6.44 -21.03 10.88
N ARG A 1089 -5.81 -20.21 11.70
CA ARG A 1089 -6.49 -19.09 12.34
C ARG A 1089 -6.83 -18.03 11.29
N SER A 1090 -8.09 -17.59 11.30
CA SER A 1090 -8.60 -16.55 10.39
C SER A 1090 -9.40 -15.46 11.11
N SER A 1091 -9.33 -15.43 12.44
CA SER A 1091 -9.96 -14.40 13.28
C SER A 1091 -8.93 -13.64 14.11
N GLY A 1092 -9.27 -12.38 14.41
CA GLY A 1092 -8.53 -11.54 15.36
C GLY A 1092 -8.49 -12.12 16.77
N TYR A 1093 -7.75 -11.47 17.67
CA TYR A 1093 -7.61 -11.91 19.07
C TYR A 1093 -8.74 -11.44 19.96
#